data_AF-A0A364KSE3-F1
#
_entry.id   AF-A0A364KSE3-F1
#
_cell.length_a   1.000
_cell.length_b   1.000
_cell.length_c   1.000
_cell.angle_alpha   90.00
_cell.angle_beta   90.00
_cell.angle_gamma   90.00
#
_symmetry.space_group_name_H-M   'P 1'
#
loop_
_entity.id
_entity.type
_entity.pdbx_description
1 polymer ?
#
loop_
_entity_poly.entity_id
_entity_poly.type
_entity_poly.pdbx_seq_one_letter_code
_entity_poly.pdbx_strand_id
1 'polypeptide(L)'
;MDFARASNSGAACTCVVTEYHFHDRNDYSIEVDYFSLQELRTQFEQLLSSLRDYESTTASALAAMAAEDRENLKRKADLATSTFRASFRERLDNNTAVLDVMVFDEAIDTMMTWVLQVLPELGTGESVILSRESFEDINQCSNRLKSLTSEMEERDQACLWPFIRKLKVYMKAYILSRGLILADLPGLRDLNSARQNVTERYVRQCHQIFAVARIGRATTDTGVKEVFELARRAAMSNVGVICTQSDDIRPNEAREDWPSERTRITKLEKDIVDQRHVIAALDEDIREFTEEFLISTEDAQELLEIQQHRDRAKKLLEKFEFELSHHIITFRNRKVSSQLKNIYRSYPGGDHLQTFCISNTMYSKERDKPAQKALPFLTLSGIIELRRYCIGIVAESHLRATTEYIKDEIPALLGSIELWIQAGSGDVNAERKEQILDMVSVIQRELDGLTSPVSQINNVSRILISKFDEQLRGYMRQRAQQWSASAGQASMLWDSFHHSSYAAFCRKYGDHTTGKVGHRCWNEEAIRSMRSDMLGLWETFDTDIDTFLNQISMSIEEVFRNGIRATGGIANSDRCLQDRLNPLIATLHHRETLLLGSVETVIEDFQIKLSSVQTDAFSPIRTSIVGQRMEGIYDAANKENGTGSDRRKKNIIESGFSSSSLFVDHRRLFKEKFLAISETLQQELKDAVTHQLSFIAADLDTLRSENVVLESERNPEYRAHLTTELTRARENMEPVRSAMDNLLNLAREEVVMEG
;
A
#
# COMPACT_ATOMS: atom_id res chain seq x y z
N MET A 1 5.57 -19.16 -14.47
CA MET A 1 4.84 -19.88 -13.41
C MET A 1 4.33 -18.80 -12.50
N ASP A 2 3.05 -18.48 -12.60
CA ASP A 2 2.59 -17.15 -12.25
C ASP A 2 1.47 -17.23 -11.22
N PHE A 3 1.68 -16.60 -10.06
CA PHE A 3 0.63 -16.35 -9.07
C PHE A 3 -0.34 -15.26 -9.57
N ALA A 4 0.16 -14.26 -10.28
CA ALA A 4 -0.68 -13.28 -10.96
C ALA A 4 -1.00 -13.76 -12.38
N ARG A 5 -2.29 -13.76 -12.76
CA ARG A 5 -2.71 -14.16 -14.10
C ARG A 5 -2.28 -13.09 -15.12
N ALA A 6 -1.44 -13.44 -16.08
CA ALA A 6 -1.17 -12.61 -17.25
C ALA A 6 -1.94 -13.18 -18.45
N SER A 7 -3.01 -12.52 -18.91
CA SER A 7 -3.73 -12.92 -20.12
C SER A 7 -3.69 -11.83 -21.18
N ASN A 8 -3.27 -12.19 -22.38
CA ASN A 8 -3.31 -11.32 -23.56
C ASN A 8 -4.69 -11.30 -24.26
N SER A 9 -5.72 -11.88 -23.63
CA SER A 9 -7.08 -11.96 -24.18
C SER A 9 -7.86 -10.64 -24.11
N GLY A 10 -7.34 -9.61 -23.42
CA GLY A 10 -8.01 -8.33 -23.23
C GLY A 10 -9.11 -8.33 -22.16
N ALA A 11 -9.40 -9.47 -21.52
CA ALA A 11 -10.27 -9.57 -20.35
C ALA A 11 -9.54 -9.13 -19.06
N ALA A 12 -10.30 -8.63 -18.07
CA ALA A 12 -9.76 -8.27 -16.76
C ALA A 12 -9.07 -9.49 -16.12
N CYS A 13 -7.76 -9.37 -15.86
CA CYS A 13 -6.96 -10.49 -15.37
C CYS A 13 -7.00 -10.65 -13.84
N THR A 14 -7.26 -9.54 -13.12
CA THR A 14 -7.31 -9.49 -11.65
C THR A 14 -8.70 -9.03 -11.24
N CYS A 15 -9.38 -9.86 -10.45
CA CYS A 15 -10.79 -9.71 -10.10
C CYS A 15 -10.99 -9.47 -8.59
N VAL A 16 -9.94 -9.69 -7.79
CA VAL A 16 -9.90 -9.54 -6.33
C VAL A 16 -8.54 -8.93 -5.96
N VAL A 17 -8.52 -8.04 -4.96
CA VAL A 17 -7.26 -7.51 -4.40
C VAL A 17 -6.44 -8.66 -3.82
N THR A 18 -5.22 -8.84 -4.30
CA THR A 18 -4.34 -9.94 -3.88
C THR A 18 -3.06 -9.37 -3.29
N GLU A 19 -2.88 -9.51 -1.97
CA GLU A 19 -1.67 -9.11 -1.24
C GLU A 19 -0.67 -10.27 -1.20
N TYR A 20 0.62 -9.96 -1.34
CA TYR A 20 1.73 -10.91 -1.17
C TYR A 20 2.53 -10.55 0.08
N HIS A 21 2.61 -11.51 1.01
CA HIS A 21 3.20 -11.38 2.34
C HIS A 21 4.36 -12.35 2.55
N PHE A 22 5.26 -12.02 3.48
CA PHE A 22 6.34 -12.91 3.88
C PHE A 22 5.96 -13.83 5.04
N HIS A 23 6.47 -15.06 4.99
CA HIS A 23 6.68 -15.91 6.15
C HIS A 23 7.92 -16.78 5.90
N ASP A 24 8.55 -17.26 6.97
CA ASP A 24 9.84 -17.95 6.87
C ASP A 24 9.74 -19.48 6.61
N ARG A 25 8.52 -20.01 6.56
CA ARG A 25 8.29 -21.44 6.27
C ARG A 25 8.41 -21.69 4.76
N ASN A 26 8.79 -22.91 4.37
CA ASN A 26 8.91 -23.30 2.96
C ASN A 26 7.56 -23.74 2.33
N ASP A 27 6.44 -23.50 3.01
CA ASP A 27 5.09 -23.70 2.47
C ASP A 27 4.57 -22.42 1.79
N TYR A 28 3.35 -22.48 1.28
CA TYR A 28 2.57 -21.34 0.81
C TYR A 28 1.27 -21.30 1.61
N SER A 29 0.77 -20.13 2.00
CA SER A 29 -0.57 -20.04 2.59
C SER A 29 -1.42 -18.95 1.98
N ILE A 30 -2.73 -19.18 1.90
CA ILE A 30 -3.71 -18.23 1.39
C ILE A 30 -4.67 -17.91 2.52
N GLU A 31 -4.84 -16.64 2.84
CA GLU A 31 -5.93 -16.14 3.68
C GLU A 31 -6.98 -15.47 2.80
N VAL A 32 -8.23 -15.88 2.96
CA VAL A 32 -9.38 -15.36 2.20
C VAL A 32 -10.22 -14.48 3.11
N ASP A 33 -10.47 -13.26 2.66
CA ASP A 33 -11.26 -12.25 3.34
C ASP A 33 -12.52 -11.98 2.52
N TYR A 34 -13.67 -12.36 3.06
CA TYR A 34 -14.98 -12.27 2.40
C TYR A 34 -15.66 -10.93 2.66
N PHE A 35 -16.57 -10.53 1.75
CA PHE A 35 -17.48 -9.41 2.00
C PHE A 35 -18.47 -9.75 3.13
N SER A 36 -18.86 -8.74 3.89
CA SER A 36 -19.95 -8.86 4.86
C SER A 36 -21.30 -9.07 4.15
N LEU A 37 -22.28 -9.64 4.85
CA LEU A 37 -23.64 -9.84 4.31
C LEU A 37 -24.29 -8.53 3.83
N GLN A 38 -24.02 -7.42 4.50
CA GLN A 38 -24.54 -6.11 4.12
C GLN A 38 -23.92 -5.59 2.81
N GLU A 39 -22.60 -5.77 2.65
CA GLU A 39 -21.90 -5.40 1.42
C GLU A 39 -22.36 -6.26 0.24
N LEU A 40 -22.49 -7.58 0.43
CA LEU A 40 -22.99 -8.50 -0.58
C LEU A 40 -24.42 -8.16 -1.01
N ARG A 41 -25.31 -7.86 -0.05
CA ARG A 41 -26.68 -7.45 -0.36
C ARG A 41 -26.69 -6.20 -1.25
N THR A 42 -25.94 -5.17 -0.85
CA THR A 42 -25.85 -3.91 -1.61
C THR A 42 -25.32 -4.16 -3.02
N GLN A 43 -24.31 -5.02 -3.17
CA GLN A 43 -23.75 -5.38 -4.46
C GLN A 43 -24.78 -6.09 -5.36
N PHE A 44 -25.52 -7.06 -4.82
CA PHE A 44 -26.55 -7.78 -5.58
C PHE A 44 -27.72 -6.88 -5.96
N GLU A 45 -28.14 -5.96 -5.09
CA GLU A 45 -29.15 -4.95 -5.42
C GLU A 45 -28.71 -4.09 -6.62
N GLN A 46 -27.45 -3.65 -6.65
CA GLN A 46 -26.90 -2.87 -7.78
C GLN A 46 -26.81 -3.68 -9.08
N LEU A 47 -26.37 -4.93 -9.00
CA LEU A 47 -26.26 -5.82 -10.17
C LEU A 47 -27.64 -6.19 -10.72
N LEU A 48 -28.59 -6.55 -9.86
CA LEU A 48 -29.95 -6.90 -10.25
C LEU A 48 -30.69 -5.70 -10.85
N SER A 49 -30.53 -4.50 -10.28
CA SER A 49 -31.05 -3.27 -10.87
C SER A 49 -30.49 -3.08 -12.28
N SER A 50 -29.17 -3.19 -12.44
CA SER A 50 -28.51 -2.99 -13.74
C SER A 50 -28.99 -3.97 -14.82
N LEU A 51 -29.27 -5.22 -14.43
CA LEU A 51 -29.80 -6.26 -15.33
C LEU A 51 -31.24 -5.93 -15.76
N ARG A 52 -32.14 -5.72 -14.79
CA ARG A 52 -33.56 -5.44 -15.06
C ARG A 52 -33.76 -4.11 -15.78
N ASP A 53 -32.91 -3.12 -15.53
CA ASP A 53 -32.92 -1.84 -16.25
C ASP A 53 -32.63 -2.05 -17.75
N TYR A 54 -31.72 -2.96 -18.11
CA TYR A 54 -31.46 -3.29 -19.52
C TYR A 54 -32.64 -4.03 -20.16
N GLU A 55 -33.19 -5.03 -19.49
CA GLU A 55 -34.28 -5.87 -20.02
C GLU A 55 -35.60 -5.13 -20.16
N SER A 56 -35.90 -4.23 -19.22
CA SER A 56 -37.08 -3.37 -19.27
C SER A 56 -36.97 -2.24 -20.31
N THR A 57 -35.76 -1.97 -20.84
CA THR A 57 -35.55 -0.95 -21.86
C THR A 57 -36.03 -1.45 -23.23
N THR A 58 -37.08 -0.83 -23.77
CA THR A 58 -37.64 -1.21 -25.07
C THR A 58 -36.64 -1.07 -26.22
N ALA A 59 -36.77 -1.90 -27.26
CA ALA A 59 -35.91 -1.84 -28.45
C ALA A 59 -35.90 -0.44 -29.11
N SER A 60 -37.03 0.27 -29.07
CA SER A 60 -37.12 1.65 -29.56
C SER A 60 -36.33 2.64 -28.69
N ALA A 61 -36.29 2.44 -27.37
CA ALA A 61 -35.51 3.27 -26.47
C ALA A 61 -34.01 2.98 -26.59
N LEU A 62 -33.61 1.70 -26.71
CA LEU A 62 -32.22 1.31 -26.99
C LEU A 62 -31.70 1.89 -28.30
N ALA A 63 -32.54 1.95 -29.34
CA ALA A 63 -32.19 2.53 -30.64
C ALA A 63 -32.06 4.07 -30.61
N ALA A 64 -32.74 4.74 -29.67
CA ALA A 64 -32.66 6.18 -29.47
C ALA A 64 -31.48 6.61 -28.56
N MET A 65 -30.82 5.66 -27.88
CA MET A 65 -29.63 5.93 -27.08
C MET A 65 -28.40 6.12 -27.95
N ALA A 66 -27.43 6.91 -27.46
CA ALA A 66 -26.13 6.98 -28.11
C ALA A 66 -25.46 5.58 -28.13
N ALA A 67 -24.70 5.30 -29.18
CA ALA A 67 -24.11 3.97 -29.38
C ALA A 67 -23.27 3.50 -28.17
N GLU A 68 -22.48 4.41 -27.59
CA GLU A 68 -21.65 4.17 -26.40
C GLU A 68 -22.49 3.90 -25.14
N ASP A 69 -23.63 4.59 -24.99
CA ASP A 69 -24.52 4.41 -23.84
C ASP A 69 -25.24 3.06 -23.88
N ARG A 70 -25.74 2.68 -25.06
CA ARG A 70 -26.34 1.38 -25.31
C ARG A 70 -25.32 0.26 -25.02
N GLU A 71 -24.08 0.45 -25.46
CA GLU A 71 -23.00 -0.50 -25.22
C GLU A 71 -22.64 -0.60 -23.74
N ASN A 72 -22.55 0.51 -23.01
CA ASN A 72 -22.30 0.50 -21.58
C ASN A 72 -23.43 -0.15 -20.75
N LEU A 73 -24.70 0.13 -21.09
CA LEU A 73 -25.85 -0.49 -20.43
C LEU A 73 -25.84 -2.01 -20.64
N LYS A 74 -25.60 -2.44 -21.89
CA LYS A 74 -25.45 -3.85 -22.22
C LYS A 74 -24.29 -4.49 -21.45
N ARG A 75 -23.12 -3.85 -21.40
CA ARG A 75 -21.95 -4.35 -20.66
C ARG A 75 -22.23 -4.53 -19.15
N LYS A 76 -23.00 -3.63 -18.53
CA LYS A 76 -23.40 -3.77 -17.11
C LYS A 76 -24.36 -4.94 -16.90
N ALA A 77 -25.33 -5.14 -17.79
CA ALA A 77 -26.24 -6.28 -17.73
C ALA A 77 -25.51 -7.61 -18.00
N ASP A 78 -24.60 -7.63 -18.97
CA ASP A 78 -23.74 -8.78 -19.27
C ASP A 78 -22.86 -9.12 -18.04
N LEU A 79 -22.30 -8.11 -17.36
CA LEU A 79 -21.56 -8.30 -16.10
C LEU A 79 -22.45 -8.82 -14.97
N ALA A 80 -23.64 -8.27 -14.78
CA ALA A 80 -24.56 -8.73 -13.74
C ALA A 80 -24.94 -10.20 -13.97
N THR A 81 -25.26 -10.55 -15.22
CA THR A 81 -25.55 -11.92 -15.63
C THR A 81 -24.36 -12.84 -15.40
N SER A 82 -23.15 -12.43 -15.80
CA SER A 82 -21.94 -13.25 -15.60
C SER A 82 -21.64 -13.43 -14.11
N THR A 83 -21.82 -12.39 -13.30
CA THR A 83 -21.59 -12.43 -11.85
C THR A 83 -22.59 -13.33 -11.14
N PHE A 84 -23.89 -13.24 -11.44
CA PHE A 84 -24.91 -14.12 -10.86
C PHE A 84 -24.73 -15.57 -11.30
N ARG A 85 -24.44 -15.80 -12.59
CA ARG A 85 -24.10 -17.14 -13.10
C ARG A 85 -22.87 -17.70 -12.39
N ALA A 86 -21.81 -16.89 -12.25
CA ALA A 86 -20.61 -17.30 -11.52
C ALA A 86 -20.93 -17.63 -10.05
N SER A 87 -21.74 -16.83 -9.38
CA SER A 87 -22.07 -16.95 -7.95
C SER A 87 -22.95 -18.14 -7.62
N PHE A 88 -23.89 -18.50 -8.49
CA PHE A 88 -24.98 -19.43 -8.14
C PHE A 88 -25.18 -20.62 -9.09
N ARG A 89 -24.69 -20.55 -10.34
CA ARG A 89 -24.80 -21.59 -11.39
C ARG A 89 -26.10 -22.40 -11.36
N GLU A 90 -26.04 -23.67 -10.94
CA GLU A 90 -27.15 -24.62 -10.91
C GLU A 90 -28.37 -24.08 -10.16
N ARG A 91 -28.17 -23.32 -9.08
CA ARG A 91 -29.27 -22.71 -8.31
C ARG A 91 -30.02 -21.66 -9.12
N LEU A 92 -29.29 -20.92 -9.96
CA LEU A 92 -29.83 -19.93 -10.87
C LEU A 92 -30.50 -20.62 -12.07
N ASP A 93 -29.91 -21.69 -12.60
CA ASP A 93 -30.50 -22.49 -13.69
C ASP A 93 -31.82 -23.15 -13.26
N ASN A 94 -31.90 -23.58 -12.00
CA ASN A 94 -33.12 -24.16 -11.40
C ASN A 94 -34.16 -23.09 -10.99
N ASN A 95 -33.77 -21.81 -10.86
CA ASN A 95 -34.65 -20.71 -10.47
C ASN A 95 -34.40 -19.46 -11.32
N THR A 96 -34.49 -19.60 -12.65
CA THR A 96 -34.26 -18.50 -13.60
C THR A 96 -35.19 -17.31 -13.36
N ALA A 97 -36.38 -17.55 -12.81
CA ALA A 97 -37.35 -16.52 -12.43
C ALA A 97 -36.81 -15.47 -11.44
N VAL A 98 -35.75 -15.79 -10.68
CA VAL A 98 -35.13 -14.87 -9.70
C VAL A 98 -34.61 -13.60 -10.38
N LEU A 99 -34.04 -13.70 -11.57
CA LEU A 99 -33.49 -12.55 -12.28
C LEU A 99 -34.59 -11.66 -12.88
N ASP A 100 -35.61 -12.27 -13.47
CA ASP A 100 -36.48 -11.53 -14.42
C ASP A 100 -37.90 -11.31 -13.88
N VAL A 101 -38.45 -12.27 -13.13
CA VAL A 101 -39.90 -12.33 -12.80
C VAL A 101 -40.18 -12.05 -11.33
N MET A 102 -39.30 -12.49 -10.42
CA MET A 102 -39.52 -12.34 -8.98
C MET A 102 -39.52 -10.86 -8.54
N VAL A 103 -40.29 -10.56 -7.49
CA VAL A 103 -40.28 -9.23 -6.87
C VAL A 103 -38.84 -8.92 -6.41
N PHE A 104 -38.41 -7.67 -6.57
CA PHE A 104 -37.02 -7.27 -6.37
C PHE A 104 -36.47 -7.69 -4.99
N ASP A 105 -37.18 -7.37 -3.92
CA ASP A 105 -36.74 -7.69 -2.56
C ASP A 105 -36.73 -9.21 -2.31
N GLU A 106 -37.73 -9.95 -2.82
CA GLU A 106 -37.79 -11.41 -2.71
C GLU A 106 -36.65 -12.09 -3.48
N ALA A 107 -36.27 -11.57 -4.64
CA ALA A 107 -35.14 -12.06 -5.43
C ALA A 107 -33.83 -11.87 -4.66
N ILE A 108 -33.62 -10.71 -4.06
CA ILE A 108 -32.43 -10.43 -3.24
C ILE A 108 -32.40 -11.33 -2.00
N ASP A 109 -33.51 -11.48 -1.27
CA ASP A 109 -33.57 -12.35 -0.10
C ASP A 109 -33.31 -13.83 -0.45
N THR A 110 -33.78 -14.27 -1.63
CA THR A 110 -33.48 -15.60 -2.17
C THR A 110 -31.99 -15.76 -2.47
N MET A 111 -31.36 -14.79 -3.14
CA MET A 111 -29.92 -14.80 -3.41
C MET A 111 -29.09 -14.79 -2.12
N MET A 112 -29.48 -13.99 -1.11
CA MET A 112 -28.80 -13.96 0.18
C MET A 112 -28.94 -15.28 0.93
N THR A 113 -30.07 -15.97 0.79
CA THR A 113 -30.24 -17.34 1.30
C THR A 113 -29.28 -18.31 0.60
N TRP A 114 -29.07 -18.16 -0.70
CA TRP A 114 -28.08 -18.96 -1.43
C TRP A 114 -26.65 -18.67 -1.00
N VAL A 115 -26.30 -17.41 -0.69
CA VAL A 115 -24.98 -17.05 -0.14
C VAL A 115 -24.71 -17.85 1.13
N LEU A 116 -25.64 -17.87 2.08
CA LEU A 116 -25.48 -18.61 3.34
C LEU A 116 -25.37 -20.11 3.15
N GLN A 117 -25.84 -20.66 2.02
CA GLN A 117 -25.69 -22.07 1.70
C GLN A 117 -24.38 -22.38 0.98
N VAL A 118 -23.83 -21.43 0.21
CA VAL A 118 -22.53 -21.55 -0.48
C VAL A 118 -21.38 -21.29 0.50
N LEU A 119 -21.58 -20.37 1.45
CA LEU A 119 -20.62 -19.98 2.48
C LEU A 119 -21.32 -19.99 3.86
N PRO A 120 -21.52 -21.17 4.47
CA PRO A 120 -22.18 -21.31 5.78
C PRO A 120 -21.48 -20.54 6.90
N GLU A 121 -20.16 -20.35 6.78
CA GLU A 121 -19.34 -19.62 7.73
C GLU A 121 -19.84 -18.17 7.91
N LEU A 122 -20.40 -17.52 6.88
CA LEU A 122 -20.97 -16.15 6.95
C LEU A 122 -22.16 -16.02 7.93
N GLY A 123 -22.78 -17.13 8.33
CA GLY A 123 -23.92 -17.14 9.25
C GLY A 123 -23.57 -17.08 10.74
N THR A 124 -22.29 -17.14 11.12
CA THR A 124 -21.86 -17.27 12.54
C THR A 124 -21.78 -15.95 13.31
N GLY A 125 -21.96 -14.80 12.64
CA GLY A 125 -22.05 -13.48 13.29
C GLY A 125 -20.72 -12.75 13.51
N GLU A 126 -19.59 -13.27 13.03
CA GLU A 126 -18.32 -12.53 13.00
C GLU A 126 -18.29 -11.53 11.83
N SER A 127 -17.81 -10.31 12.09
CA SER A 127 -17.78 -9.22 11.08
C SER A 127 -16.72 -9.41 9.98
N VAL A 128 -15.74 -10.29 10.17
CA VAL A 128 -14.70 -10.61 9.18
C VAL A 128 -14.36 -12.10 9.31
N ILE A 129 -14.57 -12.87 8.24
CA ILE A 129 -14.23 -14.30 8.21
C ILE A 129 -12.93 -14.45 7.46
N LEU A 130 -11.90 -14.89 8.19
CA LEU A 130 -10.59 -15.22 7.63
C LEU A 130 -10.47 -16.74 7.55
N SER A 131 -10.57 -17.29 6.34
CA SER A 131 -10.24 -18.69 6.10
C SER A 131 -8.78 -18.79 5.69
N ARG A 132 -8.00 -19.65 6.37
CA ARG A 132 -6.57 -19.86 6.09
C ARG A 132 -6.29 -21.27 5.60
N GLU A 133 -5.69 -21.36 4.43
CA GLU A 133 -5.30 -22.62 3.77
C GLU A 133 -3.78 -22.65 3.58
N SER A 134 -3.13 -23.80 3.80
CA SER A 134 -1.68 -24.01 3.63
C SER A 134 -1.41 -25.09 2.57
N PHE A 135 -0.36 -24.90 1.77
CA PHE A 135 0.03 -25.74 0.63
C PHE A 135 1.54 -25.97 0.63
N GLU A 136 1.99 -27.21 0.43
CA GLU A 136 3.42 -27.51 0.33
C GLU A 136 4.00 -27.20 -1.06
N ASP A 137 3.18 -27.29 -2.11
CA ASP A 137 3.60 -27.12 -3.51
C ASP A 137 3.06 -25.83 -4.14
N ILE A 138 3.92 -25.18 -4.93
CA ILE A 138 3.58 -23.94 -5.64
C ILE A 138 2.45 -24.14 -6.66
N ASN A 139 2.35 -25.31 -7.30
CA ASN A 139 1.31 -25.57 -8.28
C ASN A 139 -0.04 -25.74 -7.60
N GLN A 140 -0.09 -26.40 -6.44
CA GLN A 140 -1.30 -26.50 -5.63
C GLN A 140 -1.80 -25.11 -5.21
N CYS A 141 -0.90 -24.28 -4.66
CA CYS A 141 -1.23 -22.91 -4.28
C CYS A 141 -1.69 -22.06 -5.47
N SER A 142 -0.98 -22.13 -6.60
CA SER A 142 -1.34 -21.41 -7.84
C SER A 142 -2.69 -21.87 -8.40
N ASN A 143 -2.98 -23.18 -8.37
CA ASN A 143 -4.25 -23.73 -8.82
C ASN A 143 -5.40 -23.32 -7.90
N ARG A 144 -5.18 -23.30 -6.57
CA ARG A 144 -6.16 -22.79 -5.62
C ARG A 144 -6.43 -21.30 -5.83
N LEU A 145 -5.38 -20.50 -5.98
CA LEU A 145 -5.52 -19.07 -6.27
C LEU A 145 -6.29 -18.84 -7.56
N LYS A 146 -6.02 -19.63 -8.62
CA LYS A 146 -6.80 -19.61 -9.86
C LYS A 146 -8.26 -19.98 -9.62
N SER A 147 -8.55 -21.00 -8.82
CA SER A 147 -9.93 -21.37 -8.45
C SER A 147 -10.66 -20.24 -7.71
N LEU A 148 -9.96 -19.50 -6.85
CA LEU A 148 -10.52 -18.35 -6.11
C LEU A 148 -10.69 -17.09 -6.98
N THR A 149 -9.93 -16.96 -8.06
CA THR A 149 -9.86 -15.73 -8.88
C THR A 149 -10.34 -15.90 -10.32
N SER A 150 -10.71 -17.11 -10.76
CA SER A 150 -11.10 -17.40 -12.14
C SER A 150 -12.55 -17.83 -12.27
N GLU A 151 -13.14 -17.51 -13.43
CA GLU A 151 -14.33 -18.18 -13.97
C GLU A 151 -13.91 -19.57 -14.46
N MET A 152 -13.99 -20.61 -13.62
CA MET A 152 -13.66 -21.99 -14.05
C MET A 152 -14.88 -22.66 -14.72
N GLU A 153 -14.76 -23.19 -15.93
CA GLU A 153 -15.85 -23.88 -16.66
C GLU A 153 -16.16 -25.31 -16.16
N GLU A 154 -15.86 -25.67 -14.90
CA GLU A 154 -16.28 -26.98 -14.35
C GLU A 154 -17.76 -26.95 -13.96
N ARG A 155 -18.56 -27.83 -14.57
CA ARG A 155 -20.03 -27.73 -14.67
C ARG A 155 -20.80 -27.68 -13.33
N ASP A 156 -20.19 -28.08 -12.21
CA ASP A 156 -20.94 -28.35 -10.97
C ASP A 156 -20.63 -27.39 -9.79
N GLN A 157 -19.65 -26.48 -9.89
CA GLN A 157 -19.26 -25.63 -8.73
C GLN A 157 -19.33 -24.14 -9.01
N ALA A 158 -20.00 -23.39 -8.10
CA ALA A 158 -20.04 -21.94 -8.10
C ALA A 158 -18.63 -21.34 -7.92
N CYS A 159 -18.36 -20.23 -8.61
CA CYS A 159 -17.13 -19.46 -8.44
C CYS A 159 -17.16 -18.67 -7.14
N LEU A 160 -16.03 -18.61 -6.45
CA LEU A 160 -15.92 -17.91 -5.16
C LEU A 160 -15.54 -16.43 -5.28
N TRP A 161 -14.93 -16.03 -6.40
CA TRP A 161 -14.49 -14.65 -6.61
C TRP A 161 -15.54 -13.56 -6.32
N PRO A 162 -16.87 -13.74 -6.56
CA PRO A 162 -17.86 -12.69 -6.30
C PRO A 162 -18.02 -12.36 -4.81
N PHE A 163 -17.68 -13.31 -3.94
CA PHE A 163 -17.85 -13.17 -2.50
C PHE A 163 -16.58 -12.68 -1.79
N ILE A 164 -15.44 -12.69 -2.48
CA ILE A 164 -14.14 -12.40 -1.89
C ILE A 164 -13.84 -10.90 -2.01
N ARG A 165 -13.57 -10.28 -0.86
CA ARG A 165 -13.14 -8.89 -0.75
C ARG A 165 -11.64 -8.77 -1.02
N LYS A 166 -10.85 -9.66 -0.43
CA LYS A 166 -9.37 -9.63 -0.51
C LYS A 166 -8.76 -11.01 -0.31
N LEU A 167 -7.59 -11.24 -0.92
CA LEU A 167 -6.75 -12.41 -0.73
C LEU A 167 -5.39 -11.99 -0.16
N LYS A 168 -4.83 -12.78 0.75
CA LYS A 168 -3.43 -12.64 1.18
C LYS A 168 -2.69 -13.94 0.90
N VAL A 169 -1.62 -13.86 0.12
CA VAL A 169 -0.75 -14.98 -0.22
C VAL A 169 0.56 -14.82 0.53
N TYR A 170 0.86 -15.77 1.38
CA TYR A 170 2.07 -15.85 2.17
C TYR A 170 3.07 -16.76 1.45
N MET A 171 4.29 -16.26 1.24
CA MET A 171 5.41 -17.05 0.69
C MET A 171 6.79 -16.60 1.18
N LYS A 172 7.76 -17.51 1.13
CA LYS A 172 9.17 -17.23 1.40
C LYS A 172 9.87 -16.58 0.20
N ALA A 173 9.61 -15.29 -0.01
CA ALA A 173 10.28 -14.48 -1.04
C ALA A 173 11.19 -13.41 -0.42
N TYR A 174 12.45 -13.34 -0.86
CA TYR A 174 13.44 -12.39 -0.32
C TYR A 174 13.02 -10.92 -0.42
N ILE A 175 12.28 -10.54 -1.48
CA ILE A 175 11.80 -9.16 -1.62
C ILE A 175 10.77 -8.79 -0.54
N LEU A 176 10.01 -9.77 -0.04
CA LEU A 176 8.97 -9.57 0.98
C LEU A 176 9.54 -9.70 2.41
N SER A 177 10.72 -10.31 2.59
CA SER A 177 11.28 -10.63 3.91
C SER A 177 11.63 -9.41 4.77
N ARG A 178 11.67 -8.23 4.17
CA ARG A 178 11.86 -6.94 4.84
C ARG A 178 10.54 -6.23 5.11
N GLY A 179 9.42 -6.95 5.25
CA GLY A 179 8.11 -6.35 5.54
C GLY A 179 7.44 -5.64 4.37
N LEU A 180 7.98 -5.74 3.15
CA LEU A 180 7.33 -5.23 1.95
C LEU A 180 6.08 -6.07 1.63
N ILE A 181 4.94 -5.42 1.46
CA ILE A 181 3.71 -6.02 0.97
C ILE A 181 3.47 -5.53 -0.46
N LEU A 182 3.34 -6.47 -1.41
CA LEU A 182 2.95 -6.15 -2.79
C LEU A 182 1.47 -6.47 -2.95
N ALA A 183 0.69 -5.53 -3.47
CA ALA A 183 -0.73 -5.73 -3.75
C ALA A 183 -1.01 -5.65 -5.25
N ASP A 184 -1.61 -6.70 -5.80
CA ASP A 184 -2.18 -6.68 -7.15
C ASP A 184 -3.65 -6.27 -7.07
N LEU A 185 -4.01 -5.21 -7.81
CA LEU A 185 -5.31 -4.57 -7.72
C LEU A 185 -6.12 -4.79 -9.00
N PRO A 186 -7.44 -5.03 -8.90
CA PRO A 186 -8.33 -4.95 -10.06
C PRO A 186 -8.21 -3.59 -10.75
N GLY A 187 -8.28 -3.57 -12.08
CA GLY A 187 -8.17 -2.33 -12.83
C GLY A 187 -9.27 -1.32 -12.47
N LEU A 188 -8.94 -0.02 -12.46
CA LEU A 188 -9.89 1.07 -12.17
C LEU A 188 -11.07 1.18 -13.17
N ARG A 189 -11.03 0.38 -14.24
CA ARG A 189 -12.06 0.24 -15.27
C ARG A 189 -12.99 -0.95 -15.05
N ASP A 190 -12.89 -1.64 -13.92
CA ASP A 190 -13.81 -2.73 -13.60
C ASP A 190 -15.24 -2.21 -13.66
N LEU A 191 -16.10 -2.91 -14.41
CA LEU A 191 -17.50 -2.57 -14.57
C LEU A 191 -18.30 -2.84 -13.28
N ASN A 192 -17.73 -3.62 -12.35
CA ASN A 192 -18.29 -3.88 -11.04
C ASN A 192 -17.96 -2.71 -10.10
N SER A 193 -18.99 -1.94 -9.77
CA SER A 193 -18.92 -0.77 -8.87
C SER A 193 -18.32 -1.10 -7.51
N ALA A 194 -18.67 -2.25 -6.94
CA ALA A 194 -18.15 -2.67 -5.64
C ALA A 194 -16.63 -2.84 -5.69
N ARG A 195 -16.11 -3.44 -6.78
CA ARG A 195 -14.66 -3.62 -6.96
C ARG A 195 -13.94 -2.32 -7.22
N GLN A 196 -14.52 -1.45 -8.03
CA GLN A 196 -13.97 -0.11 -8.24
C GLN A 196 -13.84 0.65 -6.92
N ASN A 197 -14.86 0.59 -6.06
CA ASN A 197 -14.86 1.22 -4.74
C ASN A 197 -13.83 0.59 -3.79
N VAL A 198 -13.67 -0.74 -3.81
CA VAL A 198 -12.63 -1.44 -3.02
C VAL A 198 -11.24 -1.01 -3.49
N THR A 199 -10.98 -1.01 -4.79
CA THR A 199 -9.70 -0.55 -5.35
C THR A 199 -9.43 0.91 -4.98
N GLU A 200 -10.41 1.81 -5.15
CA GLU A 200 -10.27 3.23 -4.82
C GLU A 200 -9.93 3.45 -3.33
N ARG A 201 -10.59 2.73 -2.42
CA ARG A 201 -10.28 2.78 -0.98
C ARG A 201 -8.91 2.20 -0.67
N TYR A 202 -8.54 1.11 -1.32
CA TYR A 202 -7.26 0.44 -1.08
C TYR A 202 -6.09 1.31 -1.54
N VAL A 203 -6.18 1.94 -2.72
CA VAL A 203 -5.15 2.82 -3.27
C VAL A 203 -4.81 3.96 -2.30
N ARG A 204 -5.81 4.49 -1.59
CA ARG A 204 -5.61 5.58 -0.60
C ARG A 204 -4.80 5.17 0.63
N GLN A 205 -4.66 3.87 0.89
CA GLN A 205 -3.90 3.32 2.02
C GLN A 205 -2.50 2.86 1.60
N CYS A 206 -2.16 2.96 0.31
CA CYS A 206 -0.87 2.51 -0.20
C CYS A 206 0.23 3.54 0.07
N HIS A 207 1.38 3.08 0.57
CA HIS A 207 2.60 3.89 0.70
C HIS A 207 3.23 4.27 -0.64
N GLN A 208 3.06 3.43 -1.67
CA GLN A 208 3.51 3.69 -3.03
C GLN A 208 2.57 3.02 -4.03
N ILE A 209 2.23 3.74 -5.10
CA ILE A 209 1.34 3.26 -6.15
C ILE A 209 2.11 3.19 -7.47
N PHE A 210 1.91 2.12 -8.25
CA PHE A 210 2.50 1.98 -9.58
C PHE A 210 1.43 1.78 -10.65
N ALA A 211 1.39 2.69 -11.62
CA ALA A 211 0.64 2.49 -12.86
C ALA A 211 1.47 1.63 -13.83
N VAL A 212 1.00 0.43 -14.14
CA VAL A 212 1.72 -0.52 -15.01
C VAL A 212 1.18 -0.47 -16.42
N ALA A 213 2.04 -0.21 -17.42
CA ALA A 213 1.65 -0.18 -18.83
C ALA A 213 2.75 -0.73 -19.73
N ARG A 214 2.38 -1.12 -20.97
CA ARG A 214 3.37 -1.46 -22.01
C ARG A 214 4.08 -0.18 -22.45
N ILE A 215 5.41 -0.21 -22.52
CA ILE A 215 6.23 0.97 -22.83
C ILE A 215 5.83 1.65 -24.14
N GLY A 216 5.41 0.88 -25.16
CA GLY A 216 5.00 1.40 -26.46
C GLY A 216 3.71 2.25 -26.43
N ARG A 217 2.91 2.15 -25.36
CA ARG A 217 1.67 2.91 -25.19
C ARG A 217 1.63 3.74 -23.92
N ALA A 218 2.63 3.65 -23.04
CA ALA A 218 2.62 4.25 -21.70
C ALA A 218 2.24 5.76 -21.67
N THR A 219 2.65 6.54 -22.67
CA THR A 219 2.35 7.99 -22.76
C THR A 219 0.90 8.30 -23.15
N THR A 220 0.21 7.36 -23.80
CA THR A 220 -1.18 7.51 -24.25
C THR A 220 -2.13 6.56 -23.53
N ASP A 221 -1.60 5.72 -22.64
CA ASP A 221 -2.36 4.72 -21.92
C ASP A 221 -3.39 5.38 -21.02
N THR A 222 -4.65 4.97 -21.20
CA THR A 222 -5.75 5.60 -20.48
C THR A 222 -5.86 5.09 -19.05
N GLY A 223 -5.40 3.87 -18.76
CA GLY A 223 -5.33 3.36 -17.39
C GLY A 223 -4.30 4.11 -16.56
N VAL A 224 -3.14 4.43 -17.14
CA VAL A 224 -2.14 5.31 -16.50
C VAL A 224 -2.75 6.67 -16.17
N LYS A 225 -3.45 7.29 -17.14
CA LYS A 225 -4.12 8.60 -16.91
C LYS A 225 -5.12 8.54 -15.77
N GLU A 226 -5.95 7.50 -15.72
CA GLU A 226 -6.96 7.31 -14.65
C GLU A 226 -6.32 7.17 -13.26
N VAL A 227 -5.19 6.47 -13.13
CA VAL A 227 -4.45 6.37 -11.85
C VAL A 227 -3.97 7.76 -11.40
N PHE A 228 -3.38 8.55 -12.30
CA PHE A 228 -2.94 9.92 -11.97
C PHE A 228 -4.11 10.87 -11.69
N GLU A 229 -5.24 10.71 -12.37
CA GLU A 229 -6.44 11.48 -12.10
C GLU A 229 -7.03 11.15 -10.73
N LEU A 230 -7.14 9.87 -10.39
CA LEU A 230 -7.57 9.43 -9.06
C LEU A 230 -6.64 10.00 -7.99
N ALA A 231 -5.33 9.87 -8.20
CA ALA A 231 -4.33 10.37 -7.26
C ALA A 231 -4.40 11.88 -7.06
N ARG A 232 -4.57 12.66 -8.13
CA ARG A 232 -4.78 14.10 -8.06
C ARG A 232 -6.01 14.46 -7.23
N ARG A 233 -7.12 13.73 -7.43
CA ARG A 233 -8.40 14.00 -6.74
C ARG A 233 -8.36 13.59 -5.28
N ALA A 234 -7.62 12.55 -4.95
CA ALA A 234 -7.37 12.09 -3.59
C ALA A 234 -6.14 12.78 -2.94
N ALA A 235 -5.57 13.82 -3.57
CA ALA A 235 -4.41 14.57 -3.10
C ALA A 235 -3.17 13.71 -2.75
N MET A 236 -2.98 12.61 -3.47
CA MET A 236 -1.81 11.73 -3.33
C MET A 236 -0.66 12.23 -4.20
N SER A 237 0.58 11.94 -3.78
CA SER A 237 1.82 12.31 -4.50
C SER A 237 2.74 11.12 -4.81
N ASN A 238 2.47 9.97 -4.22
CA ASN A 238 3.28 8.75 -4.24
C ASN A 238 2.95 7.80 -5.41
N VAL A 239 2.80 8.34 -6.62
CA VAL A 239 2.50 7.55 -7.84
C VAL A 239 3.71 7.48 -8.75
N GLY A 240 4.08 6.26 -9.15
CA GLY A 240 5.10 5.96 -10.15
C GLY A 240 4.54 5.21 -11.35
N VAL A 241 5.35 5.06 -12.41
CA VAL A 241 4.98 4.33 -13.63
C VAL A 241 5.93 3.17 -13.87
N ILE A 242 5.39 1.98 -14.14
CA ILE A 242 6.17 0.81 -14.57
C ILE A 242 5.85 0.53 -16.05
N CYS A 243 6.84 0.74 -16.90
CA CYS A 243 6.79 0.50 -18.33
C CYS A 243 7.33 -0.90 -18.65
N THR A 244 6.44 -1.87 -18.82
CA THR A 244 6.78 -3.25 -19.19
C THR A 244 7.16 -3.39 -20.67
N GLN A 245 7.78 -4.52 -21.03
CA GLN A 245 8.20 -4.85 -22.41
C GLN A 245 9.21 -3.85 -22.98
N SER A 246 10.13 -3.37 -22.14
CA SER A 246 11.17 -2.41 -22.57
C SER A 246 12.04 -2.94 -23.71
N ASP A 247 12.22 -4.26 -23.77
CA ASP A 247 12.99 -4.99 -24.79
C ASP A 247 12.25 -5.24 -26.11
N ASP A 248 10.91 -5.04 -26.17
CA ASP A 248 10.11 -5.29 -27.37
C ASP A 248 10.22 -4.13 -28.37
N ILE A 249 11.37 -4.07 -29.07
CA ILE A 249 11.65 -3.08 -30.11
C ILE A 249 12.62 -3.63 -31.14
N ARG A 250 12.30 -3.46 -32.42
CA ARG A 250 13.14 -3.93 -33.53
C ARG A 250 14.13 -2.86 -33.95
N PRO A 251 15.38 -3.21 -34.34
CA PRO A 251 16.36 -2.25 -34.84
C PRO A 251 15.88 -1.42 -36.03
N ASN A 252 15.14 -2.04 -36.96
CA ASN A 252 14.57 -1.33 -38.12
C ASN A 252 13.57 -0.24 -37.69
N GLU A 253 12.66 -0.55 -36.77
CA GLU A 253 11.69 0.41 -36.22
C GLU A 253 12.42 1.55 -35.49
N ALA A 254 13.40 1.21 -34.65
CA ALA A 254 14.21 2.19 -33.92
C ALA A 254 14.94 3.17 -34.85
N ARG A 255 15.45 2.70 -36.00
CA ARG A 255 16.15 3.52 -37.00
C ARG A 255 15.23 4.49 -37.74
N GLU A 256 13.98 4.12 -37.94
CA GLU A 256 12.95 4.96 -38.55
C GLU A 256 12.44 6.00 -37.55
N ASP A 257 12.14 5.57 -36.32
CA ASP A 257 11.60 6.43 -35.27
C ASP A 257 12.60 7.44 -34.73
N TRP A 258 13.91 7.11 -34.73
CA TRP A 258 14.97 7.94 -34.12
C TRP A 258 16.06 8.32 -35.12
N PRO A 259 15.83 9.36 -35.96
CA PRO A 259 16.81 9.82 -36.93
C PRO A 259 18.19 10.19 -36.34
N SER A 260 18.24 10.66 -35.08
CA SER A 260 19.49 11.02 -34.40
C SER A 260 20.41 9.81 -34.12
N GLU A 261 19.82 8.63 -33.88
CA GLU A 261 20.57 7.41 -33.54
C GLU A 261 20.83 6.51 -34.75
N ARG A 262 20.24 6.83 -35.91
CA ARG A 262 20.30 6.03 -37.15
C ARG A 262 21.72 5.59 -37.49
N THR A 263 22.67 6.53 -37.53
CA THR A 263 24.06 6.24 -37.91
C THR A 263 24.71 5.21 -36.98
N ARG A 264 24.43 5.30 -35.69
CA ARG A 264 24.98 4.39 -34.68
C ARG A 264 24.35 3.00 -34.76
N ILE A 265 23.02 2.94 -34.92
CA ILE A 265 22.29 1.67 -35.10
C ILE A 265 22.80 0.96 -36.37
N THR A 266 22.87 1.65 -37.52
CA THR A 266 23.34 1.06 -38.77
C THR A 266 24.78 0.56 -38.66
N LYS A 267 25.65 1.27 -37.95
CA LYS A 267 27.03 0.81 -37.72
C LYS A 267 27.04 -0.51 -36.95
N LEU A 268 26.31 -0.59 -35.84
CA LEU A 268 26.25 -1.81 -35.02
C LEU A 268 25.61 -2.98 -35.78
N GLU A 269 24.56 -2.73 -36.56
CA GLU A 269 23.97 -3.75 -37.44
C GLU A 269 24.98 -4.27 -38.47
N LYS A 270 25.78 -3.36 -39.06
CA LYS A 270 26.85 -3.73 -39.99
C LYS A 270 27.92 -4.59 -39.29
N ASP A 271 28.39 -4.17 -38.12
CA ASP A 271 29.39 -4.92 -37.34
C ASP A 271 28.90 -6.34 -37.01
N ILE A 272 27.60 -6.51 -36.70
CA ILE A 272 26.96 -7.82 -36.49
C ILE A 272 26.96 -8.66 -37.77
N VAL A 273 26.57 -8.07 -38.91
CA VAL A 273 26.53 -8.77 -40.20
C VAL A 273 27.93 -9.20 -40.64
N ASP A 274 28.90 -8.28 -40.58
CA ASP A 274 30.30 -8.55 -40.92
C ASP A 274 30.85 -9.68 -40.04
N GLN A 275 30.55 -9.66 -38.73
CA GLN A 275 30.99 -10.71 -37.82
C GLN A 275 30.31 -12.07 -38.07
N ARG A 276 29.04 -12.09 -38.48
CA ARG A 276 28.35 -13.33 -38.91
C ARG A 276 28.99 -13.92 -40.16
N HIS A 277 29.43 -13.09 -41.11
CA HIS A 277 30.17 -13.55 -42.28
C HIS A 277 31.52 -14.17 -41.90
N VAL A 278 32.25 -13.58 -40.95
CA VAL A 278 33.51 -14.16 -40.43
C VAL A 278 33.26 -15.53 -39.80
N ILE A 279 32.23 -15.68 -38.97
CA ILE A 279 31.89 -16.97 -38.35
C ILE A 279 31.51 -18.02 -39.40
N ALA A 280 30.72 -17.63 -40.40
CA ALA A 280 30.31 -18.53 -41.48
C ALA A 280 31.50 -19.03 -42.31
N ALA A 281 32.47 -18.15 -42.60
CA ALA A 281 33.72 -18.53 -43.26
C ALA A 281 34.52 -19.52 -42.40
N LEU A 282 34.74 -19.22 -41.12
CA LEU A 282 35.45 -20.11 -40.20
C LEU A 282 34.74 -21.47 -40.01
N ASP A 283 33.40 -21.48 -40.00
CA ASP A 283 32.61 -22.72 -39.93
C ASP A 283 32.69 -23.54 -41.24
N GLU A 284 32.96 -22.92 -42.39
CA GLU A 284 33.29 -23.63 -43.65
C GLU A 284 34.71 -24.20 -43.59
N ASP A 285 35.70 -23.39 -43.21
CA ASP A 285 37.10 -23.85 -43.06
C ASP A 285 37.18 -25.07 -42.11
N ILE A 286 36.49 -25.02 -40.96
CA ILE A 286 36.44 -26.15 -40.01
C ILE A 286 35.82 -27.41 -40.65
N ARG A 287 34.83 -27.26 -41.53
CA ARG A 287 34.20 -28.39 -42.23
C ARG A 287 35.16 -29.01 -43.24
N GLU A 288 35.84 -28.21 -44.04
CA GLU A 288 36.85 -28.68 -45.01
C GLU A 288 37.94 -29.52 -44.31
N PHE A 289 38.52 -29.01 -43.21
CA PHE A 289 39.51 -29.76 -42.41
C PHE A 289 38.98 -31.06 -41.78
N THR A 290 37.67 -31.13 -41.52
CA THR A 290 37.05 -32.33 -40.92
C THR A 290 36.78 -33.40 -41.98
N GLU A 291 36.52 -33.01 -43.23
CA GLU A 291 36.25 -33.92 -44.35
C GLU A 291 37.53 -34.50 -44.99
N GLU A 292 38.65 -33.77 -44.97
CA GLU A 292 39.90 -34.17 -45.64
C GLU A 292 40.76 -35.23 -44.91
N PHE A 293 40.33 -35.76 -43.75
CA PHE A 293 41.10 -36.63 -42.84
C PHE A 293 42.44 -36.00 -42.40
N LEU A 294 42.57 -35.54 -41.14
CA LEU A 294 43.81 -34.99 -40.57
C LEU A 294 45.04 -35.90 -40.87
N ILE A 295 45.95 -35.44 -41.72
CA ILE A 295 47.09 -36.23 -42.21
C ILE A 295 48.34 -35.96 -41.37
N SER A 296 48.43 -34.79 -40.73
CA SER A 296 49.60 -34.34 -39.96
C SER A 296 49.27 -33.74 -38.58
N THR A 297 50.29 -33.64 -37.71
CA THR A 297 50.19 -32.91 -36.43
C THR A 297 50.06 -31.40 -36.62
N GLU A 298 50.53 -30.87 -37.76
CA GLU A 298 50.41 -29.45 -38.13
C GLU A 298 48.95 -29.14 -38.48
N ASP A 299 48.26 -30.01 -39.23
CA ASP A 299 46.84 -29.89 -39.60
C ASP A 299 45.94 -29.86 -38.35
N ALA A 300 46.27 -30.67 -37.34
CA ALA A 300 45.55 -30.70 -36.07
C ALA A 300 45.74 -29.42 -35.26
N GLN A 301 46.92 -28.78 -35.34
CA GLN A 301 47.18 -27.51 -34.69
C GLN A 301 46.46 -26.35 -35.40
N GLU A 302 46.46 -26.33 -36.74
CA GLU A 302 45.75 -25.34 -37.53
C GLU A 302 44.23 -25.39 -37.29
N LEU A 303 43.64 -26.59 -37.25
CA LEU A 303 42.22 -26.77 -36.91
C LEU A 303 41.90 -26.21 -35.51
N LEU A 304 42.78 -26.43 -34.52
CA LEU A 304 42.60 -25.89 -33.17
C LEU A 304 42.64 -24.35 -33.16
N GLU A 305 43.52 -23.74 -33.95
CA GLU A 305 43.62 -22.29 -34.07
C GLU A 305 42.35 -21.68 -34.72
N ILE A 306 41.83 -22.30 -35.78
CA ILE A 306 40.58 -21.89 -36.45
C ILE A 306 39.38 -22.03 -35.49
N GLN A 307 39.30 -23.12 -34.73
CA GLN A 307 38.25 -23.32 -33.71
C GLN A 307 38.32 -22.25 -32.61
N GLN A 308 39.52 -21.94 -32.11
CA GLN A 308 39.69 -20.87 -31.14
C GLN A 308 39.32 -19.50 -31.72
N HIS A 309 39.65 -19.25 -32.99
CA HIS A 309 39.26 -18.02 -33.68
C HIS A 309 37.74 -17.92 -33.81
N ARG A 310 37.06 -18.99 -34.23
CA ARG A 310 35.59 -19.05 -34.28
C ARG A 310 34.97 -18.77 -32.91
N ASP A 311 35.50 -19.33 -31.84
CA ASP A 311 34.97 -19.13 -30.50
C ASP A 311 35.18 -17.68 -30.01
N ARG A 312 36.30 -17.04 -30.36
CA ARG A 312 36.52 -15.59 -30.14
C ARG A 312 35.55 -14.76 -30.98
N ALA A 313 35.32 -15.15 -32.24
CA ALA A 313 34.42 -14.48 -33.15
C ALA A 313 32.96 -14.55 -32.68
N LYS A 314 32.52 -15.69 -32.16
CA LYS A 314 31.19 -15.87 -31.54
C LYS A 314 31.01 -14.99 -30.29
N LYS A 315 32.03 -14.92 -29.41
CA LYS A 315 32.00 -14.00 -28.26
C LYS A 315 31.91 -12.53 -28.68
N LEU A 316 32.59 -12.16 -29.76
CA LEU A 316 32.53 -10.80 -30.29
C LEU A 316 31.15 -10.49 -30.91
N LEU A 317 30.54 -11.45 -31.61
CA LEU A 317 29.17 -11.33 -32.10
C LEU A 317 28.18 -11.12 -30.96
N GLU A 318 28.23 -11.95 -29.91
CA GLU A 318 27.38 -11.79 -28.71
C GLU A 318 27.54 -10.40 -28.09
N LYS A 319 28.77 -9.87 -28.05
CA LYS A 319 29.06 -8.52 -27.58
C LYS A 319 28.39 -7.45 -28.45
N PHE A 320 28.50 -7.54 -29.78
CA PHE A 320 27.86 -6.57 -30.68
C PHE A 320 26.33 -6.64 -30.62
N GLU A 321 25.74 -7.84 -30.53
CA GLU A 321 24.29 -8.02 -30.36
C GLU A 321 23.80 -7.42 -29.04
N PHE A 322 24.56 -7.58 -27.95
CA PHE A 322 24.27 -6.91 -26.68
C PHE A 322 24.41 -5.39 -26.78
N GLU A 323 25.47 -4.87 -27.40
CA GLU A 323 25.69 -3.42 -27.55
C GLU A 323 24.56 -2.75 -28.33
N LEU A 324 24.08 -3.38 -29.41
CA LEU A 324 22.92 -2.91 -30.18
C LEU A 324 21.66 -2.89 -29.32
N SER A 325 21.36 -4.01 -28.64
CA SER A 325 20.18 -4.13 -27.78
C SER A 325 20.21 -3.12 -26.63
N HIS A 326 21.35 -3.01 -25.96
CA HIS A 326 21.58 -2.07 -24.87
C HIS A 326 21.37 -0.62 -25.34
N HIS A 327 21.92 -0.25 -26.50
CA HIS A 327 21.77 1.09 -27.04
C HIS A 327 20.30 1.43 -27.32
N ILE A 328 19.59 0.56 -28.04
CA ILE A 328 18.19 0.78 -28.42
C ILE A 328 17.28 0.84 -27.19
N ILE A 329 17.39 -0.13 -26.29
CA ILE A 329 16.55 -0.21 -25.08
C ILE A 329 16.81 1.00 -24.18
N THR A 330 18.07 1.34 -23.93
CA THR A 330 18.42 2.48 -23.07
C THR A 330 17.90 3.80 -23.65
N PHE A 331 18.02 3.99 -24.97
CA PHE A 331 17.51 5.20 -25.62
C PHE A 331 15.98 5.28 -25.52
N ARG A 332 15.27 4.19 -25.81
CA ARG A 332 13.81 4.10 -25.66
C ARG A 332 13.37 4.45 -24.23
N ASN A 333 14.00 3.79 -23.25
CA ASN A 333 13.67 3.97 -21.84
C ASN A 333 13.83 5.43 -21.43
N ARG A 334 14.95 6.07 -21.76
CA ARG A 334 15.18 7.49 -21.46
C ARG A 334 14.15 8.41 -22.12
N LYS A 335 13.85 8.16 -23.41
CA LYS A 335 12.88 8.97 -24.17
C LYS A 335 11.48 8.88 -23.57
N VAL A 336 10.99 7.67 -23.30
CA VAL A 336 9.65 7.45 -22.73
C VAL A 336 9.56 7.99 -21.31
N SER A 337 10.56 7.73 -20.45
CA SER A 337 10.58 8.29 -19.09
C SER A 337 10.56 9.82 -19.09
N SER A 338 11.31 10.47 -19.99
CA SER A 338 11.29 11.93 -20.13
C SER A 338 9.93 12.46 -20.59
N GLN A 339 9.27 11.75 -21.52
CA GLN A 339 7.92 12.10 -21.96
C GLN A 339 6.89 11.97 -20.84
N LEU A 340 6.94 10.88 -20.06
CA LEU A 340 6.05 10.69 -18.91
C LEU A 340 6.23 11.78 -17.85
N LYS A 341 7.49 12.10 -17.49
CA LYS A 341 7.81 13.22 -16.59
C LYS A 341 7.24 14.55 -17.10
N ASN A 342 7.34 14.83 -18.40
CA ASN A 342 6.79 16.05 -18.99
C ASN A 342 5.25 16.08 -18.96
N ILE A 343 4.59 14.96 -19.28
CA ILE A 343 3.12 14.85 -19.28
C ILE A 343 2.55 15.09 -17.87
N TYR A 344 3.18 14.48 -16.86
CA TYR A 344 2.70 14.53 -15.48
C TYR A 344 3.43 15.54 -14.59
N ARG A 345 4.17 16.50 -15.17
CA ARG A 345 4.87 17.55 -14.40
C ARG A 345 3.92 18.36 -13.50
N SER A 346 2.68 18.57 -13.93
CA SER A 346 1.66 19.33 -13.18
C SER A 346 1.01 18.54 -12.04
N TYR A 347 1.31 17.25 -11.89
CA TYR A 347 0.80 16.41 -10.81
C TYR A 347 1.62 16.65 -9.52
N PRO A 348 0.99 16.63 -8.32
CA PRO A 348 1.72 16.68 -7.05
C PRO A 348 2.76 15.56 -6.95
N GLY A 349 4.05 15.88 -6.81
CA GLY A 349 5.13 14.88 -6.86
C GLY A 349 5.62 14.55 -8.28
N GLY A 350 5.09 15.21 -9.32
CA GLY A 350 5.47 15.02 -10.72
C GLY A 350 6.92 15.39 -11.03
N ASP A 351 7.52 16.31 -10.27
CA ASP A 351 8.94 16.69 -10.42
C ASP A 351 9.87 15.51 -10.11
N HIS A 352 9.47 14.63 -9.19
CA HIS A 352 10.21 13.43 -8.78
C HIS A 352 9.54 12.14 -9.25
N LEU A 353 8.76 12.19 -10.35
CA LEU A 353 8.04 11.03 -10.86
C LEU A 353 8.99 9.84 -11.11
N GLN A 354 8.79 8.77 -10.35
CA GLN A 354 9.53 7.52 -10.50
C GLN A 354 9.01 6.75 -11.71
N THR A 355 9.90 6.42 -12.64
CA THR A 355 9.56 5.66 -13.85
C THR A 355 10.54 4.51 -14.03
N PHE A 356 10.04 3.28 -14.04
CA PHE A 356 10.82 2.07 -14.21
C PHE A 356 10.47 1.40 -15.53
N CYS A 357 11.42 1.30 -16.45
CA CYS A 357 11.26 0.56 -17.69
C CYS A 357 11.82 -0.85 -17.53
N ILE A 358 10.97 -1.86 -17.63
CA ILE A 358 11.31 -3.24 -17.27
C ILE A 358 11.05 -4.26 -18.38
N SER A 359 11.85 -5.34 -18.38
CA SER A 359 11.70 -6.52 -19.22
C SER A 359 11.69 -7.80 -18.39
N ASN A 360 10.51 -8.41 -18.24
CA ASN A 360 10.36 -9.69 -17.57
C ASN A 360 10.93 -10.85 -18.39
N THR A 361 10.86 -10.77 -19.72
CA THR A 361 11.41 -11.75 -20.68
C THR A 361 12.92 -11.82 -20.58
N MET A 362 13.61 -10.67 -20.66
CA MET A 362 15.06 -10.58 -20.51
C MET A 362 15.50 -11.07 -19.13
N TYR A 363 14.83 -10.61 -18.07
CA TYR A 363 15.17 -11.04 -16.71
C TYR A 363 15.01 -12.55 -16.51
N SER A 364 13.88 -13.12 -16.94
CA SER A 364 13.59 -14.56 -16.76
C SER A 364 14.54 -15.45 -17.56
N LYS A 365 14.95 -15.02 -18.76
CA LYS A 365 15.90 -15.76 -19.60
C LYS A 365 17.32 -15.78 -19.02
N GLU A 366 17.70 -14.74 -18.30
CA GLU A 366 19.10 -14.50 -17.91
C GLU A 366 19.36 -14.81 -16.42
N ARG A 367 18.35 -14.78 -15.55
CA ARG A 367 18.51 -14.88 -14.08
C ARG A 367 19.16 -16.16 -13.57
N ASP A 368 19.03 -17.26 -14.30
CA ASP A 368 19.55 -18.58 -13.90
C ASP A 368 20.95 -18.85 -14.46
N LYS A 369 21.53 -17.91 -15.22
CA LYS A 369 22.89 -18.03 -15.78
C LYS A 369 23.97 -17.55 -14.78
N PRO A 370 25.25 -17.92 -14.98
CA PRO A 370 26.34 -17.43 -14.14
C PRO A 370 26.39 -15.90 -14.05
N ALA A 371 26.64 -15.36 -12.85
CA ALA A 371 26.53 -13.94 -12.54
C ALA A 371 27.28 -13.03 -13.54
N GLN A 372 28.51 -13.40 -13.93
CA GLN A 372 29.32 -12.63 -14.87
C GLN A 372 28.67 -12.45 -16.25
N LYS A 373 27.87 -13.44 -16.69
CA LYS A 373 27.15 -13.38 -17.97
C LYS A 373 25.76 -12.75 -17.81
N ALA A 374 25.08 -13.02 -16.72
CA ALA A 374 23.71 -12.56 -16.48
C ALA A 374 23.63 -11.07 -16.14
N LEU A 375 24.57 -10.56 -15.33
CA LEU A 375 24.46 -9.24 -14.70
C LEU A 375 24.24 -8.07 -15.69
N PRO A 376 24.90 -8.00 -16.87
CA PRO A 376 24.62 -6.94 -17.83
C PRO A 376 23.16 -6.94 -18.32
N PHE A 377 22.60 -8.13 -18.61
CA PHE A 377 21.22 -8.27 -19.06
C PHE A 377 20.21 -8.06 -17.93
N LEU A 378 20.51 -8.55 -16.72
CA LEU A 378 19.65 -8.31 -15.56
C LEU A 378 19.59 -6.82 -15.21
N THR A 379 20.70 -6.09 -15.38
CA THR A 379 20.74 -4.63 -15.21
C THR A 379 19.92 -3.94 -16.31
N LEU A 380 20.14 -4.31 -17.57
CA LEU A 380 19.40 -3.76 -18.72
C LEU A 380 17.88 -4.04 -18.64
N SER A 381 17.48 -5.14 -17.98
CA SER A 381 16.08 -5.49 -17.77
C SER A 381 15.32 -4.53 -16.85
N GLY A 382 16.01 -3.67 -16.09
CA GLY A 382 15.39 -2.71 -15.15
C GLY A 382 14.78 -3.31 -13.88
N ILE A 383 14.62 -4.64 -13.78
CA ILE A 383 13.99 -5.29 -12.60
C ILE A 383 14.85 -5.18 -11.34
N ILE A 384 16.19 -5.19 -11.46
CA ILE A 384 17.07 -5.01 -10.30
C ILE A 384 16.85 -3.64 -9.65
N GLU A 385 16.78 -2.58 -10.47
CA GLU A 385 16.56 -1.21 -9.99
C GLU A 385 15.18 -1.07 -9.34
N LEU A 386 14.13 -1.60 -9.96
CA LEU A 386 12.79 -1.64 -9.37
C LEU A 386 12.78 -2.36 -8.02
N ARG A 387 13.47 -3.52 -7.92
CA ARG A 387 13.58 -4.27 -6.64
C ARG A 387 14.31 -3.46 -5.58
N ARG A 388 15.40 -2.77 -5.94
CA ARG A 388 16.14 -1.89 -5.03
C ARG A 388 15.26 -0.76 -4.51
N TYR A 389 14.49 -0.12 -5.40
CA TYR A 389 13.55 0.92 -5.01
C TYR A 389 12.49 0.39 -4.05
N CYS A 390 11.82 -0.73 -4.36
CA CYS A 390 10.80 -1.30 -3.48
C CYS A 390 11.34 -1.70 -2.10
N ILE A 391 12.56 -2.23 -2.02
CA ILE A 391 13.22 -2.51 -0.74
C ILE A 391 13.60 -1.21 -0.02
N GLY A 392 13.97 -0.16 -0.76
CA GLY A 392 14.24 1.18 -0.23
C GLY A 392 13.04 1.80 0.48
N ILE A 393 11.82 1.55 0.01
CA ILE A 393 10.58 2.06 0.64
C ILE A 393 10.47 1.61 2.12
N VAL A 394 10.89 0.38 2.42
CA VAL A 394 10.84 -0.15 3.80
C VAL A 394 12.15 0.09 4.57
N ALA A 395 13.20 0.56 3.91
CA ALA A 395 14.54 0.61 4.49
C ALA A 395 14.63 1.59 5.67
N GLU A 396 13.96 2.73 5.60
CA GLU A 396 13.97 3.74 6.66
C GLU A 396 13.33 3.21 7.96
N SER A 397 12.14 2.61 7.86
CA SER A 397 11.46 1.98 9.00
C SER A 397 12.29 0.84 9.61
N HIS A 398 12.93 0.01 8.77
CA HIS A 398 13.83 -1.05 9.25
C HIS A 398 15.09 -0.51 9.92
N LEU A 399 15.68 0.55 9.37
CA LEU A 399 16.85 1.20 9.94
C LEU A 399 16.51 1.78 11.31
N ARG A 400 15.35 2.45 11.44
CA ARG A 400 14.84 2.98 12.71
C ARG A 400 14.67 1.86 13.74
N ALA A 401 13.89 0.83 13.44
CA ALA A 401 13.65 -0.29 14.35
C ALA A 401 14.93 -1.06 14.73
N THR A 402 15.85 -1.28 13.77
CA THR A 402 17.13 -1.95 14.06
C THR A 402 18.05 -1.09 14.94
N THR A 403 18.06 0.23 14.71
CA THR A 403 18.82 1.18 15.51
C THR A 403 18.30 1.19 16.94
N GLU A 404 16.99 1.29 17.13
CA GLU A 404 16.31 1.25 18.42
C GLU A 404 16.59 -0.08 19.17
N TYR A 405 16.48 -1.22 18.48
CA TYR A 405 16.78 -2.53 19.06
C TYR A 405 18.23 -2.63 19.59
N ILE A 406 19.20 -2.17 18.80
CA ILE A 406 20.63 -2.27 19.14
C ILE A 406 21.05 -1.24 20.19
N LYS A 407 20.53 -0.01 20.10
CA LYS A 407 20.95 1.11 20.95
C LYS A 407 20.18 1.22 22.25
N ASP A 408 18.96 0.69 22.32
CA ASP A 408 18.07 0.92 23.44
C ASP A 408 17.46 -0.37 24.00
N GLU A 409 16.89 -1.28 23.18
CA GLU A 409 16.27 -2.51 23.73
C GLU A 409 17.28 -3.44 24.40
N ILE A 410 18.38 -3.77 23.71
CA ILE A 410 19.43 -4.64 24.29
C ILE A 410 20.05 -3.98 25.53
N PRO A 411 20.52 -2.71 25.48
CA PRO A 411 21.06 -2.05 26.67
C PRO A 411 20.07 -1.95 27.84
N ALA A 412 18.78 -1.70 27.59
CA ALA A 412 17.75 -1.70 28.63
C ALA A 412 17.63 -3.08 29.30
N LEU A 413 17.61 -4.17 28.51
CA LEU A 413 17.59 -5.54 29.04
C LEU A 413 18.83 -5.85 29.89
N LEU A 414 20.03 -5.49 29.39
CA LEU A 414 21.27 -5.68 30.13
C LEU A 414 21.29 -4.84 31.43
N GLY A 415 20.68 -3.66 31.39
CA GLY A 415 20.46 -2.80 32.56
C GLY A 415 19.56 -3.44 33.61
N SER A 416 18.42 -4.01 33.21
CA SER A 416 17.53 -4.78 34.10
C SER A 416 18.25 -5.95 34.78
N ILE A 417 19.10 -6.68 34.03
CA ILE A 417 19.91 -7.77 34.58
C ILE A 417 20.96 -7.24 35.57
N GLU A 418 21.60 -6.11 35.27
CA GLU A 418 22.55 -5.48 36.19
C GLU A 418 21.91 -5.05 37.51
N LEU A 419 20.69 -4.50 37.45
CA LEU A 419 19.91 -4.13 38.64
C LEU A 419 19.67 -5.33 39.55
N TRP A 420 19.31 -6.48 38.96
CA TRP A 420 19.13 -7.73 39.71
C TRP A 420 20.43 -8.20 40.38
N ILE A 421 21.56 -8.14 39.67
CA ILE A 421 22.88 -8.50 40.22
C ILE A 421 23.26 -7.58 41.39
N GLN A 422 23.02 -6.28 41.23
CA GLN A 422 23.37 -5.27 42.25
C GLN A 422 22.50 -5.39 43.50
N ALA A 423 21.21 -5.69 43.36
CA ALA A 423 20.31 -5.95 44.47
C ALA A 423 20.83 -7.09 45.38
N GLY A 424 21.45 -8.13 44.78
CA GLY A 424 22.00 -9.29 45.48
C GLY A 424 23.40 -9.17 46.07
N SER A 425 24.01 -7.98 46.05
CA SER A 425 25.39 -7.81 46.50
C SER A 425 25.59 -7.68 48.02
N GLY A 426 24.52 -7.55 48.81
CA GLY A 426 24.57 -7.59 50.28
C GLY A 426 25.31 -6.44 50.99
N ASP A 427 26.03 -5.59 50.27
CA ASP A 427 26.92 -4.54 50.84
C ASP A 427 26.22 -3.23 51.27
N VAL A 428 24.88 -3.20 51.37
CA VAL A 428 24.11 -1.97 51.66
C VAL A 428 23.63 -1.97 53.12
N ASN A 429 23.96 -0.90 53.86
CA ASN A 429 23.42 -0.72 55.21
C ASN A 429 21.92 -0.32 55.16
N ALA A 430 21.21 -0.47 56.28
CA ALA A 430 19.77 -0.21 56.33
C ALA A 430 19.39 1.23 55.91
N GLU A 431 20.19 2.22 56.29
CA GLU A 431 19.97 3.64 55.98
C GLU A 431 20.04 3.92 54.46
N ARG A 432 21.03 3.36 53.76
CA ARG A 432 21.15 3.49 52.30
C ARG A 432 20.06 2.72 51.56
N LYS A 433 19.62 1.58 52.10
CA LYS A 433 18.50 0.81 51.53
C LYS A 433 17.22 1.65 51.58
N GLU A 434 16.94 2.30 52.71
CA GLU A 434 15.80 3.20 52.86
C GLU A 434 15.85 4.37 51.88
N GLN A 435 17.02 5.00 51.70
CA GLN A 435 17.21 6.07 50.72
C GLN A 435 16.96 5.62 49.26
N ILE A 436 17.39 4.41 48.89
CA ILE A 436 17.11 3.85 47.55
C ILE A 436 15.60 3.61 47.37
N LEU A 437 14.92 3.07 48.38
CA LEU A 437 13.48 2.83 48.35
C LEU A 437 12.69 4.15 48.21
N ASP A 438 13.09 5.19 48.92
CA ASP A 438 12.50 6.52 48.82
C ASP A 438 12.65 7.08 47.41
N MET A 439 13.86 7.03 46.82
CA MET A 439 14.09 7.51 45.45
C MET A 439 13.28 6.73 44.41
N VAL A 440 13.25 5.39 44.53
CA VAL A 440 12.46 4.50 43.67
C VAL A 440 10.97 4.81 43.79
N SER A 441 10.47 5.16 44.98
CA SER A 441 9.07 5.56 45.17
C SER A 441 8.74 6.89 44.49
N VAL A 442 9.68 7.85 44.50
CA VAL A 442 9.51 9.14 43.82
C VAL A 442 9.47 8.96 42.31
N ILE A 443 10.39 8.16 41.74
CA ILE A 443 10.38 7.85 40.30
C ILE A 443 9.05 7.23 39.89
N GLN A 444 8.58 6.21 40.62
CA GLN A 444 7.29 5.57 40.32
C GLN A 444 6.15 6.58 40.33
N ARG A 445 6.09 7.46 41.34
CA ARG A 445 5.02 8.45 41.47
C ARG A 445 5.00 9.44 40.30
N GLU A 446 6.16 9.91 39.84
CA GLU A 446 6.24 10.78 38.67
C GLU A 446 5.74 10.04 37.41
N LEU A 447 6.18 8.79 37.21
CA LEU A 447 5.79 7.96 36.06
C LEU A 447 4.31 7.58 36.05
N ASP A 448 3.71 7.30 37.21
CA ASP A 448 2.27 7.06 37.37
C ASP A 448 1.44 8.27 36.92
N GLY A 449 2.04 9.47 36.88
CA GLY A 449 1.45 10.67 36.30
C GLY A 449 1.07 10.50 34.82
N LEU A 450 1.77 9.67 34.05
CA LEU A 450 1.47 9.40 32.64
C LEU A 450 0.20 8.57 32.45
N THR A 451 -0.12 7.67 33.39
CA THR A 451 -1.29 6.79 33.34
C THR A 451 -2.47 7.27 34.18
N SER A 452 -2.27 8.32 34.98
CA SER A 452 -3.32 8.97 35.77
C SER A 452 -4.56 9.34 34.94
N PRO A 453 -5.80 9.21 35.46
CA PRO A 453 -7.02 9.57 34.73
C PRO A 453 -7.06 11.01 34.18
N VAL A 454 -6.27 11.90 34.78
CA VAL A 454 -6.15 13.31 34.37
C VAL A 454 -4.93 13.59 33.48
N SER A 455 -4.16 12.56 33.11
CA SER A 455 -2.99 12.70 32.25
C SER A 455 -3.37 13.20 30.85
N GLN A 456 -2.41 13.81 30.15
CA GLN A 456 -2.63 14.26 28.77
C GLN A 456 -2.98 13.07 27.86
N ILE A 457 -2.29 11.93 28.03
CA ILE A 457 -2.53 10.69 27.28
C ILE A 457 -3.97 10.21 27.43
N ASN A 458 -4.54 10.24 28.65
CA ASN A 458 -5.94 9.84 28.89
C ASN A 458 -6.99 10.81 28.32
N ASN A 459 -6.57 11.99 27.85
CA ASN A 459 -7.46 13.05 27.38
C ASN A 459 -7.22 13.44 25.91
N VAL A 460 -6.34 12.75 25.18
CA VAL A 460 -6.01 13.02 23.77
C VAL A 460 -7.27 13.12 22.91
N SER A 461 -8.10 12.08 22.90
CA SER A 461 -9.31 12.05 22.06
C SER A 461 -10.26 13.21 22.40
N ARG A 462 -10.44 13.49 23.70
CA ARG A 462 -11.29 14.59 24.16
C ARG A 462 -10.76 15.96 23.70
N ILE A 463 -9.45 16.18 23.79
CA ILE A 463 -8.81 17.45 23.38
C ILE A 463 -8.93 17.64 21.86
N LEU A 464 -8.60 16.61 21.09
CA LEU A 464 -8.72 16.62 19.63
C LEU A 464 -10.15 16.91 19.18
N ILE A 465 -11.15 16.29 19.82
CA ILE A 465 -12.57 16.52 19.52
C ILE A 465 -13.02 17.92 19.92
N SER A 466 -12.50 18.49 21.02
CA SER A 466 -12.76 19.90 21.38
C SER A 466 -12.23 20.83 20.29
N LYS A 467 -10.98 20.64 19.85
CA LYS A 467 -10.39 21.43 18.76
C LYS A 467 -11.20 21.32 17.47
N PHE A 468 -11.63 20.11 17.11
CA PHE A 468 -12.49 19.90 15.93
C PHE A 468 -13.81 20.66 16.06
N ASP A 469 -14.44 20.60 17.24
CA ASP A 469 -15.71 21.26 17.50
C ASP A 469 -15.60 22.79 17.45
N GLU A 470 -14.53 23.33 18.03
CA GLU A 470 -14.21 24.76 18.09
C GLU A 470 -13.86 25.35 16.72
N GLN A 471 -12.99 24.68 15.96
CA GLN A 471 -12.42 25.22 14.73
C GLN A 471 -13.24 24.87 13.48
N LEU A 472 -13.78 23.65 13.40
CA LEU A 472 -14.40 23.14 12.17
C LEU A 472 -15.91 23.02 12.30
N ARG A 473 -16.41 22.26 13.29
CA ARG A 473 -17.85 21.90 13.37
C ARG A 473 -18.75 23.12 13.47
N GLY A 474 -18.37 24.10 14.30
CA GLY A 474 -19.12 25.36 14.46
C GLY A 474 -19.27 26.11 13.15
N TYR A 475 -18.16 26.28 12.43
CA TYR A 475 -18.13 26.94 11.13
C TYR A 475 -18.96 26.19 10.07
N MET A 476 -18.79 24.87 9.97
CA MET A 476 -19.57 24.02 9.07
C MET A 476 -21.07 24.13 9.35
N ARG A 477 -21.48 24.22 10.62
CA ARG A 477 -22.88 24.39 11.00
C ARG A 477 -23.46 25.72 10.50
N GLN A 478 -22.70 26.80 10.58
CA GLN A 478 -23.14 28.12 10.15
C GLN A 478 -23.25 28.21 8.62
N ARG A 479 -22.32 27.58 7.90
CA ARG A 479 -22.26 27.65 6.42
C ARG A 479 -23.10 26.60 5.70
N ALA A 480 -23.57 25.54 6.37
CA ALA A 480 -24.25 24.40 5.73
C ALA A 480 -25.40 24.79 4.78
N GLN A 481 -26.24 25.77 5.15
CA GLN A 481 -27.32 26.24 4.27
C GLN A 481 -26.79 26.96 3.03
N GLN A 482 -25.77 27.80 3.19
CA GLN A 482 -25.12 28.48 2.07
C GLN A 482 -24.49 27.47 1.11
N TRP A 483 -23.77 26.46 1.64
CA TRP A 483 -23.19 25.40 0.81
C TRP A 483 -24.25 24.59 0.08
N SER A 484 -25.38 24.28 0.72
CA SER A 484 -26.52 23.61 0.07
C SER A 484 -27.07 24.45 -1.09
N ALA A 485 -27.21 25.76 -0.88
CA ALA A 485 -27.64 26.68 -1.94
C ALA A 485 -26.63 26.76 -3.09
N SER A 486 -25.33 26.83 -2.80
CA SER A 486 -24.28 26.82 -3.83
C SER A 486 -24.21 25.51 -4.60
N ALA A 487 -24.39 24.37 -3.93
CA ALA A 487 -24.47 23.06 -4.57
C ALA A 487 -25.71 22.96 -5.47
N GLY A 488 -26.86 23.46 -5.02
CA GLY A 488 -28.06 23.60 -5.85
C GLY A 488 -27.84 24.48 -7.08
N GLN A 489 -27.21 25.64 -6.91
CA GLN A 489 -26.86 26.54 -8.03
C GLN A 489 -25.91 25.87 -9.02
N ALA A 490 -24.92 25.10 -8.56
CA ALA A 490 -24.05 24.33 -9.44
C ALA A 490 -24.86 23.34 -10.28
N SER A 491 -25.86 22.67 -9.67
CA SER A 491 -26.71 21.73 -10.39
C SER A 491 -27.57 22.38 -11.49
N MET A 492 -28.03 23.61 -11.27
CA MET A 492 -28.78 24.39 -12.28
C MET A 492 -27.95 24.73 -13.52
N LEU A 493 -26.61 24.77 -13.43
CA LEU A 493 -25.77 24.99 -14.60
C LEU A 493 -25.81 23.77 -15.54
N TRP A 494 -25.98 22.57 -14.98
CA TRP A 494 -26.03 21.31 -15.74
C TRP A 494 -27.37 21.11 -16.44
N ASP A 495 -28.44 21.82 -16.04
CA ASP A 495 -29.77 21.74 -16.66
C ASP A 495 -29.76 22.10 -18.14
N SER A 496 -28.80 22.95 -18.54
CA SER A 496 -28.55 23.35 -19.92
C SER A 496 -27.98 22.21 -20.79
N PHE A 497 -27.50 21.13 -20.18
CA PHE A 497 -26.92 20.01 -20.92
C PHE A 497 -28.01 19.23 -21.64
N HIS A 498 -27.66 18.78 -22.86
CA HIS A 498 -28.51 17.91 -23.65
C HIS A 498 -28.83 16.64 -22.86
N HIS A 499 -30.07 16.15 -22.96
CA HIS A 499 -30.59 15.04 -22.16
C HIS A 499 -29.70 13.79 -22.20
N SER A 500 -29.12 13.49 -23.36
CA SER A 500 -28.20 12.35 -23.53
C SER A 500 -26.89 12.53 -22.74
N SER A 501 -26.31 13.73 -22.77
CA SER A 501 -25.09 14.06 -22.02
C SER A 501 -25.37 14.05 -20.52
N TYR A 502 -26.48 14.65 -20.09
CA TYR A 502 -26.87 14.67 -18.68
C TYR A 502 -27.04 13.25 -18.12
N ALA A 503 -27.73 12.38 -18.86
CA ALA A 503 -27.89 10.99 -18.47
C ALA A 503 -26.56 10.22 -18.43
N ALA A 504 -25.59 10.55 -19.29
CA ALA A 504 -24.26 9.95 -19.28
C ALA A 504 -23.48 10.31 -18.01
N PHE A 505 -23.54 11.59 -17.58
CA PHE A 505 -22.97 12.01 -16.31
C PHE A 505 -23.62 11.30 -15.11
N CYS A 506 -24.96 11.18 -15.08
CA CYS A 506 -25.65 10.44 -14.01
C CYS A 506 -25.19 8.97 -13.91
N ARG A 507 -24.99 8.29 -15.05
CA ARG A 507 -24.49 6.90 -15.10
C ARG A 507 -23.06 6.73 -14.61
N LYS A 508 -22.29 7.82 -14.59
CA LYS A 508 -20.91 7.91 -14.12
C LYS A 508 -20.81 8.70 -12.82
N TYR A 509 -21.88 8.74 -12.04
CA TYR A 509 -21.93 9.37 -10.71
C TYR A 509 -21.42 10.83 -10.71
N GLY A 510 -21.74 11.55 -11.79
CA GLY A 510 -21.41 12.97 -11.96
C GLY A 510 -19.99 13.25 -12.46
N ASP A 511 -19.18 12.23 -12.70
CA ASP A 511 -17.80 12.38 -13.15
C ASP A 511 -17.60 11.77 -14.54
N HIS A 512 -17.54 12.63 -15.56
CA HIS A 512 -17.46 12.14 -16.93
C HIS A 512 -16.85 13.18 -17.89
N THR A 513 -16.45 12.69 -19.06
CA THR A 513 -15.98 13.51 -20.17
C THR A 513 -16.82 13.20 -21.38
N THR A 514 -17.39 14.23 -22.01
CA THR A 514 -18.07 14.09 -23.32
C THR A 514 -17.46 15.05 -24.33
N GLY A 515 -17.50 14.71 -25.62
CA GLY A 515 -16.91 15.55 -26.67
C GLY A 515 -17.51 16.96 -26.77
N LYS A 516 -18.76 17.17 -26.33
CA LYS A 516 -19.44 18.49 -26.36
C LYS A 516 -19.29 19.30 -25.07
N VAL A 517 -19.31 18.64 -23.91
CA VAL A 517 -19.28 19.30 -22.60
C VAL A 517 -17.85 19.39 -22.03
N GLY A 518 -16.94 18.54 -22.50
CA GLY A 518 -15.63 18.35 -21.89
C GLY A 518 -15.70 17.51 -20.62
N HIS A 519 -14.59 17.44 -19.89
CA HIS A 519 -14.52 16.81 -18.56
C HIS A 519 -15.19 17.70 -17.52
N ARG A 520 -16.07 17.12 -16.72
CA ARG A 520 -16.71 17.77 -15.57
C ARG A 520 -16.82 16.78 -14.41
N CYS A 521 -16.74 17.28 -13.19
CA CYS A 521 -17.02 16.51 -11.98
C CYS A 521 -18.06 17.26 -11.15
N TRP A 522 -19.29 16.78 -11.17
CA TRP A 522 -20.43 17.43 -10.51
C TRP A 522 -20.27 17.48 -9.00
N ASN A 523 -19.71 16.42 -8.39
CA ASN A 523 -19.40 16.42 -6.96
C ASN A 523 -18.39 17.52 -6.61
N GLU A 524 -17.32 17.68 -7.42
CA GLU A 524 -16.32 18.75 -7.26
C GLU A 524 -16.95 20.14 -7.38
N GLU A 525 -17.80 20.31 -8.40
CA GLU A 525 -18.51 21.56 -8.62
C GLU A 525 -19.45 21.92 -7.48
N ALA A 526 -20.17 20.92 -6.95
CA ALA A 526 -21.13 21.08 -5.87
C ALA A 526 -20.45 21.41 -4.53
N ILE A 527 -19.32 20.76 -4.21
CA ILE A 527 -18.59 21.00 -2.96
C ILE A 527 -17.61 22.16 -3.03
N ARG A 528 -17.45 22.82 -4.18
CA ARG A 528 -16.43 23.86 -4.40
C ARG A 528 -16.46 24.95 -3.33
N SER A 529 -17.64 25.45 -2.97
CA SER A 529 -17.78 26.48 -1.93
C SER A 529 -17.34 25.95 -0.56
N MET A 530 -17.77 24.74 -0.19
CA MET A 530 -17.36 24.11 1.06
C MET A 530 -15.84 23.90 1.10
N ARG A 531 -15.28 23.32 0.05
CA ARG A 531 -13.84 23.06 -0.05
C ARG A 531 -13.03 24.36 0.05
N SER A 532 -13.42 25.40 -0.68
CA SER A 532 -12.76 26.71 -0.62
C SER A 532 -12.79 27.33 0.77
N ASP A 533 -13.92 27.23 1.47
CA ASP A 533 -14.07 27.79 2.81
C ASP A 533 -13.31 26.97 3.87
N MET A 534 -13.17 25.66 3.67
CA MET A 534 -12.65 24.72 4.67
C MET A 534 -11.16 24.44 4.56
N LEU A 535 -10.54 24.52 3.38
CA LEU A 535 -9.14 24.11 3.21
C LEU A 535 -8.17 24.90 4.11
N GLY A 536 -8.28 26.23 4.17
CA GLY A 536 -7.41 27.03 5.04
C GLY A 536 -7.69 26.81 6.55
N LEU A 537 -8.94 26.53 6.92
CA LEU A 537 -9.29 26.14 8.29
C LEU A 537 -8.72 24.77 8.64
N TRP A 538 -8.76 23.83 7.69
CA TRP A 538 -8.17 22.50 7.86
C TRP A 538 -6.66 22.56 8.03
N GLU A 539 -5.95 23.33 7.20
CA GLU A 539 -4.48 23.49 7.31
C GLU A 539 -4.08 24.04 8.69
N THR A 540 -4.85 25.01 9.21
CA THR A 540 -4.63 25.56 10.56
C THR A 540 -4.91 24.50 11.63
N PHE A 541 -6.02 23.77 11.50
CA PHE A 541 -6.42 22.71 12.42
C PHE A 541 -5.41 21.56 12.45
N ASP A 542 -4.91 21.15 11.29
CA ASP A 542 -3.91 20.09 11.13
C ASP A 542 -2.58 20.49 11.79
N THR A 543 -2.13 21.73 11.58
CA THR A 543 -0.96 22.31 12.25
C THR A 543 -1.13 22.34 13.79
N ASP A 544 -2.33 22.69 14.27
CA ASP A 544 -2.65 22.73 15.69
C ASP A 544 -2.72 21.33 16.33
N ILE A 545 -3.13 20.32 15.55
CA ILE A 545 -3.08 18.92 15.95
C ILE A 545 -1.62 18.48 16.05
N ASP A 546 -0.82 18.71 15.02
CA ASP A 546 0.59 18.32 15.00
C ASP A 546 1.36 18.94 16.18
N THR A 547 1.15 20.23 16.42
CA THR A 547 1.72 20.94 17.58
C THR A 547 1.30 20.29 18.90
N PHE A 548 0.03 19.89 19.05
CA PHE A 548 -0.46 19.22 20.25
C PHE A 548 0.16 17.81 20.41
N LEU A 549 0.29 17.04 19.33
CA LEU A 549 0.89 15.71 19.39
C LEU A 549 2.38 15.80 19.76
N ASN A 550 3.11 16.78 19.24
CA ASN A 550 4.50 17.05 19.63
C ASN A 550 4.64 17.42 21.12
N GLN A 551 3.65 18.11 21.71
CA GLN A 551 3.64 18.42 23.14
C GLN A 551 3.49 17.16 24.02
N ILE A 552 2.90 16.08 23.51
CA ILE A 552 2.80 14.82 24.26
C ILE A 552 4.20 14.25 24.46
N SER A 553 5.02 14.19 23.41
CA SER A 553 6.41 13.72 23.48
C SER A 553 7.23 14.57 24.47
N MET A 554 7.12 15.89 24.40
CA MET A 554 7.78 16.79 25.35
C MET A 554 7.34 16.57 26.80
N SER A 555 6.05 16.26 27.01
CA SER A 555 5.51 15.99 28.35
C SER A 555 6.03 14.67 28.91
N ILE A 556 6.21 13.65 28.07
CA ILE A 556 6.83 12.37 28.46
C ILE A 556 8.28 12.61 28.89
N GLU A 557 9.07 13.31 28.07
CA GLU A 557 10.46 13.67 28.42
C GLU A 557 10.54 14.43 29.75
N GLU A 558 9.61 15.36 29.99
CA GLU A 558 9.58 16.13 31.24
C GLU A 558 9.33 15.21 32.45
N VAL A 559 8.40 14.26 32.35
CA VAL A 559 8.14 13.29 33.42
C VAL A 559 9.37 12.43 33.71
N PHE A 560 10.03 11.88 32.69
CA PHE A 560 11.25 11.08 32.87
C PHE A 560 12.38 11.93 33.46
N ARG A 561 12.59 13.14 32.95
CA ARG A 561 13.59 14.09 33.46
C ARG A 561 13.34 14.45 34.93
N ASN A 562 12.08 14.64 35.34
CA ASN A 562 11.73 14.93 36.73
C ASN A 562 11.99 13.73 37.65
N GLY A 563 11.62 12.52 37.21
CA GLY A 563 11.93 11.27 37.91
C GLY A 563 13.44 11.07 38.11
N ILE A 564 14.23 11.29 37.06
CA ILE A 564 15.70 11.15 37.11
C ILE A 564 16.32 12.26 37.98
N ARG A 565 15.89 13.53 37.86
CA ARG A 565 16.40 14.64 38.69
C ARG A 565 16.16 14.41 40.18
N ALA A 566 15.05 13.78 40.55
CA ALA A 566 14.76 13.45 41.94
C ALA A 566 15.83 12.55 42.58
N THR A 567 16.57 11.77 41.78
CA THR A 567 17.69 10.93 42.25
C THR A 567 18.99 11.72 42.47
N GLY A 568 19.19 12.81 41.70
CA GLY A 568 20.45 13.56 41.68
C GLY A 568 20.72 14.42 42.93
N GLY A 569 19.67 14.84 43.65
CA GLY A 569 19.81 15.68 44.85
C GLY A 569 20.49 14.98 46.02
N ILE A 570 20.31 13.66 46.15
CA ILE A 570 20.86 12.83 47.24
C ILE A 570 22.13 12.11 46.79
N ALA A 571 22.18 11.61 45.55
CA ALA A 571 23.34 10.89 45.00
C ALA A 571 24.63 11.75 44.91
N ASN A 572 24.51 13.08 44.76
CA ASN A 572 25.67 14.00 44.76
C ASN A 572 26.45 14.03 46.09
N SER A 573 25.89 13.47 47.17
CA SER A 573 26.52 13.42 48.50
C SER A 573 27.15 12.07 48.86
N ASP A 574 26.81 10.97 48.17
CA ASP A 574 27.36 9.63 48.41
C ASP A 574 27.64 8.90 47.07
N ARG A 575 28.93 8.74 46.76
CA ARG A 575 29.41 8.08 45.55
C ARG A 575 28.97 6.61 45.44
N CYS A 576 28.80 5.91 46.58
CA CYS A 576 28.38 4.51 46.58
C CYS A 576 26.90 4.37 46.18
N LEU A 577 26.05 5.32 46.59
CA LEU A 577 24.65 5.39 46.14
C LEU A 577 24.57 5.74 44.66
N GLN A 578 25.42 6.66 44.20
CA GLN A 578 25.49 7.04 42.79
C GLN A 578 25.85 5.84 41.90
N ASP A 579 26.88 5.06 42.25
CA ASP A 579 27.30 3.89 41.48
C ASP A 579 26.20 2.80 41.40
N ARG A 580 25.32 2.72 42.40
CA ARG A 580 24.16 1.79 42.42
C ARG A 580 22.93 2.30 41.66
N LEU A 581 22.78 3.61 41.52
CA LEU A 581 21.67 4.21 40.77
C LEU A 581 21.99 4.40 39.29
N ASN A 582 23.27 4.45 38.91
CA ASN A 582 23.68 4.62 37.52
C ASN A 582 23.06 3.61 36.55
N PRO A 583 22.99 2.29 36.85
CA PRO A 583 22.31 1.33 35.97
C PRO A 583 20.82 1.62 35.82
N LEU A 584 20.15 2.05 36.90
CA LEU A 584 18.74 2.41 36.86
C LEU A 584 18.53 3.63 35.96
N ILE A 585 19.34 4.67 36.15
CA ILE A 585 19.25 5.91 35.34
C ILE A 585 19.53 5.60 33.87
N ALA A 586 20.56 4.82 33.57
CA ALA A 586 20.87 4.40 32.20
C ALA A 586 19.71 3.59 31.59
N THR A 587 19.15 2.64 32.35
CA THR A 587 17.99 1.84 31.91
C THR A 587 16.77 2.72 31.66
N LEU A 588 16.49 3.68 32.54
CA LEU A 588 15.39 4.64 32.38
C LEU A 588 15.54 5.49 31.13
N HIS A 589 16.75 5.95 30.79
CA HIS A 589 17.00 6.67 29.54
C HIS A 589 16.74 5.81 28.30
N HIS A 590 17.16 4.55 28.29
CA HIS A 590 16.83 3.65 27.18
C HIS A 590 15.32 3.42 27.08
N ARG A 591 14.63 3.20 28.21
CA ARG A 591 13.16 3.03 28.24
C ARG A 591 12.41 4.30 27.81
N GLU A 592 12.93 5.48 28.13
CA GLU A 592 12.45 6.79 27.66
C GLU A 592 12.52 6.86 26.13
N THR A 593 13.69 6.55 25.55
CA THR A 593 13.89 6.53 24.09
C THR A 593 12.92 5.55 23.40
N LEU A 594 12.78 4.33 23.93
CA LEU A 594 11.86 3.31 23.39
C LEU A 594 10.39 3.77 23.44
N LEU A 595 10.00 4.45 24.52
CA LEU A 595 8.65 4.99 24.64
C LEU A 595 8.42 6.11 23.62
N LEU A 596 9.36 7.03 23.46
CA LEU A 596 9.26 8.12 22.50
C LEU A 596 9.19 7.61 21.06
N GLY A 597 10.00 6.60 20.70
CA GLY A 597 9.94 5.97 19.37
C GLY A 597 8.61 5.25 19.10
N SER A 598 8.05 4.59 20.11
CA SER A 598 6.70 3.99 20.04
C SER A 598 5.61 5.06 19.85
N VAL A 599 5.70 6.18 20.57
CA VAL A 599 4.77 7.31 20.47
C VAL A 599 4.85 7.98 19.11
N GLU A 600 6.05 8.20 18.57
CA GLU A 600 6.28 8.75 17.24
C GLU A 600 5.62 7.88 16.16
N THR A 601 5.82 6.56 16.21
CA THR A 601 5.20 5.61 15.27
C THR A 601 3.67 5.68 15.33
N VAL A 602 3.09 5.76 16.53
CA VAL A 602 1.63 5.90 16.71
C VAL A 602 1.11 7.23 16.16
N ILE A 603 1.87 8.32 16.29
CA ILE A 603 1.54 9.64 15.73
C ILE A 603 1.61 9.62 14.20
N GLU A 604 2.64 9.01 13.60
CA GLU A 604 2.78 8.85 12.14
C GLU A 604 1.57 8.10 11.55
N ASP A 605 1.17 6.98 12.18
CA ASP A 605 -0.01 6.21 11.79
C ASP A 605 -1.30 7.04 11.87
N PHE A 606 -1.44 7.86 12.91
CA PHE A 606 -2.56 8.78 13.03
C PHE A 606 -2.56 9.86 11.95
N GLN A 607 -1.42 10.44 11.58
CA GLN A 607 -1.32 11.44 10.52
C GLN A 607 -1.73 10.86 9.15
N ILE A 608 -1.37 9.61 8.87
CA ILE A 608 -1.83 8.87 7.67
C ILE A 608 -3.36 8.72 7.70
N LYS A 609 -3.92 8.27 8.83
CA LYS A 609 -5.38 8.13 9.02
C LYS A 609 -6.08 9.50 8.89
N LEU A 610 -5.50 10.58 9.40
CA LEU A 610 -6.01 11.95 9.34
C LEU A 610 -6.04 12.48 7.91
N SER A 611 -5.00 12.24 7.13
CA SER A 611 -4.93 12.56 5.69
C SER A 611 -6.04 11.83 4.90
N SER A 612 -6.32 10.58 5.26
CA SER A 612 -7.45 9.84 4.67
C SER A 612 -8.81 10.46 5.03
N VAL A 613 -8.97 10.93 6.28
CA VAL A 613 -10.18 11.64 6.75
C VAL A 613 -10.36 12.99 6.03
N GLN A 614 -9.27 13.72 5.76
CA GLN A 614 -9.28 14.93 4.93
C GLN A 614 -9.79 14.62 3.51
N THR A 615 -9.26 13.57 2.88
CA THR A 615 -9.69 13.12 1.56
C THR A 615 -11.17 12.73 1.55
N ASP A 616 -11.65 12.01 2.57
CA ASP A 616 -13.07 11.68 2.72
C ASP A 616 -13.96 12.93 2.78
N ALA A 617 -13.49 14.00 3.43
CA ALA A 617 -14.25 15.24 3.60
C ALA A 617 -14.22 16.15 2.36
N PHE A 618 -13.07 16.31 1.70
CA PHE A 618 -12.89 17.39 0.72
C PHE A 618 -12.67 16.91 -0.72
N SER A 619 -12.54 15.60 -0.94
CA SER A 619 -12.37 15.05 -2.28
C SER A 619 -13.71 14.84 -2.99
N PRO A 620 -13.78 15.03 -4.33
CA PRO A 620 -14.99 14.78 -5.10
C PRO A 620 -15.18 13.30 -5.51
N ILE A 621 -14.25 12.42 -5.15
CA ILE A 621 -14.26 11.00 -5.54
C ILE A 621 -15.50 10.27 -5.00
N ARG A 622 -15.88 9.16 -5.65
CA ARG A 622 -17.10 8.41 -5.31
C ARG A 622 -17.04 7.87 -3.88
N THR A 623 -15.87 7.48 -3.40
CA THR A 623 -15.70 6.95 -2.04
C THR A 623 -15.65 8.03 -0.96
N SER A 624 -15.65 9.32 -1.30
CA SER A 624 -15.72 10.40 -0.32
C SER A 624 -17.11 10.51 0.32
N ILE A 625 -17.24 11.29 1.38
CA ILE A 625 -18.51 11.48 2.07
C ILE A 625 -19.57 12.02 1.09
N VAL A 626 -19.25 13.04 0.28
CA VAL A 626 -20.24 13.57 -0.68
C VAL A 626 -20.59 12.54 -1.76
N GLY A 627 -19.60 11.79 -2.24
CA GLY A 627 -19.79 10.76 -3.26
C GLY A 627 -20.76 9.68 -2.79
N GLN A 628 -20.52 9.13 -1.59
CA GLN A 628 -21.38 8.12 -0.97
C GLN A 628 -22.80 8.67 -0.71
N ARG A 629 -22.92 9.93 -0.29
CA ARG A 629 -24.22 10.56 -0.04
C ARG A 629 -25.02 10.82 -1.30
N MET A 630 -24.35 11.07 -2.42
CA MET A 630 -25.01 11.29 -3.71
C MET A 630 -25.26 9.99 -4.48
N GLU A 631 -24.67 8.87 -4.08
CA GLU A 631 -24.79 7.57 -4.78
C GLU A 631 -26.25 7.16 -4.98
N GLY A 632 -27.05 7.12 -3.92
CA GLY A 632 -28.47 6.79 -4.01
C GLY A 632 -29.29 7.78 -4.85
N ILE A 633 -28.88 9.06 -4.90
CA ILE A 633 -29.52 10.08 -5.74
C ILE A 633 -29.20 9.83 -7.22
N TYR A 634 -27.95 9.51 -7.55
CA TYR A 634 -27.56 9.12 -8.91
C TYR A 634 -28.25 7.83 -9.34
N ASP A 635 -28.35 6.84 -8.46
CA ASP A 635 -29.03 5.58 -8.76
C ASP A 635 -30.53 5.81 -9.00
N ALA A 636 -31.19 6.62 -8.17
CA ALA A 636 -32.59 7.02 -8.38
C ALA A 636 -32.77 7.77 -9.70
N ALA A 637 -31.88 8.72 -10.01
CA ALA A 637 -31.89 9.41 -11.30
C ALA A 637 -31.68 8.41 -12.45
N ASN A 638 -30.79 7.44 -12.32
CA ASN A 638 -30.52 6.46 -13.37
C ASN A 638 -31.73 5.57 -13.69
N LYS A 639 -32.56 5.24 -12.69
CA LYS A 639 -33.81 4.45 -12.83
C LYS A 639 -34.92 5.16 -13.63
N GLU A 640 -34.86 6.48 -13.80
CA GLU A 640 -35.87 7.23 -14.57
C GLU A 640 -35.83 6.92 -16.07
N ASN A 641 -36.98 6.60 -16.67
CA ASN A 641 -37.13 6.27 -18.09
C ASN A 641 -38.45 6.80 -18.70
N GLY A 642 -38.58 6.70 -20.03
CA GLY A 642 -39.76 7.13 -20.77
C GLY A 642 -39.93 8.65 -20.92
N THR A 643 -41.13 9.06 -21.36
CA THR A 643 -41.46 10.47 -21.61
C THR A 643 -41.36 11.31 -20.33
N GLY A 644 -40.70 12.47 -20.42
CA GLY A 644 -40.47 13.36 -19.28
C GLY A 644 -39.36 12.93 -18.32
N SER A 645 -38.66 11.82 -18.60
CA SER A 645 -37.57 11.31 -17.76
C SER A 645 -36.42 12.30 -17.59
N ASP A 646 -36.04 13.05 -18.62
CA ASP A 646 -34.98 14.07 -18.53
C ASP A 646 -35.26 15.09 -17.41
N ARG A 647 -36.49 15.63 -17.38
CA ARG A 647 -36.90 16.58 -16.35
C ARG A 647 -36.91 15.93 -14.96
N ARG A 648 -37.39 14.69 -14.84
CA ARG A 648 -37.41 13.98 -13.54
C ARG A 648 -35.99 13.67 -13.05
N LYS A 649 -35.07 13.24 -13.93
CA LYS A 649 -33.64 13.06 -13.61
C LYS A 649 -33.04 14.35 -13.06
N LYS A 650 -33.22 15.44 -13.78
CA LYS A 650 -32.72 16.78 -13.37
C LYS A 650 -33.27 17.17 -12.00
N ASN A 651 -34.58 17.04 -11.80
CA ASN A 651 -35.21 17.34 -10.51
C ASN A 651 -34.66 16.46 -9.37
N ILE A 652 -34.40 15.17 -9.59
CA ILE A 652 -33.82 14.26 -8.59
C ILE A 652 -32.41 14.74 -8.21
N ILE A 653 -31.54 14.97 -9.19
CA ILE A 653 -30.17 15.43 -8.96
C ILE A 653 -30.17 16.80 -8.25
N GLU A 654 -30.97 17.75 -8.73
CA GLU A 654 -31.11 19.08 -8.13
C GLU A 654 -31.60 18.99 -6.68
N SER A 655 -32.59 18.13 -6.40
CA SER A 655 -33.11 17.93 -5.05
C SER A 655 -32.08 17.33 -4.10
N GLY A 656 -31.21 16.43 -4.60
CA GLY A 656 -30.13 15.84 -3.82
C GLY A 656 -29.07 16.88 -3.43
N PHE A 657 -28.57 17.64 -4.40
CA PHE A 657 -27.55 18.66 -4.15
C PHE A 657 -28.07 19.89 -3.39
N SER A 658 -29.34 20.25 -3.59
CA SER A 658 -29.98 21.35 -2.86
C SER A 658 -30.49 20.94 -1.48
N SER A 659 -30.39 19.66 -1.11
CA SER A 659 -30.90 19.17 0.16
C SER A 659 -30.19 19.81 1.33
N SER A 660 -30.97 20.38 2.25
CA SER A 660 -30.45 20.91 3.52
C SER A 660 -29.77 19.84 4.39
N SER A 661 -30.04 18.56 4.16
CA SER A 661 -29.41 17.45 4.91
C SER A 661 -28.03 17.07 4.39
N LEU A 662 -27.66 17.40 3.14
CA LEU A 662 -26.41 16.94 2.52
C LEU A 662 -25.18 17.34 3.37
N PHE A 663 -25.04 18.64 3.66
CA PHE A 663 -23.91 19.16 4.43
C PHE A 663 -24.05 18.96 5.94
N VAL A 664 -25.29 18.77 6.43
CA VAL A 664 -25.54 18.41 7.84
C VAL A 664 -25.02 17.00 8.13
N ASP A 665 -25.36 16.06 7.27
CA ASP A 665 -24.90 14.69 7.36
C ASP A 665 -23.44 14.54 7.02
N HIS A 666 -22.93 15.33 6.06
CA HIS A 666 -21.51 15.41 5.76
C HIS A 666 -20.70 15.75 7.03
N ARG A 667 -21.09 16.83 7.73
CA ARG A 667 -20.46 17.23 8.99
C ARG A 667 -20.54 16.13 10.06
N ARG A 668 -21.67 15.41 10.14
CA ARG A 668 -21.85 14.31 11.11
C ARG A 668 -20.86 13.17 10.82
N LEU A 669 -20.82 12.68 9.59
CA LEU A 669 -19.94 11.59 9.17
C LEU A 669 -18.46 11.98 9.27
N PHE A 670 -18.12 13.23 8.97
CA PHE A 670 -16.77 13.75 9.13
C PHE A 670 -16.33 13.72 10.59
N LYS A 671 -17.18 14.18 11.51
CA LYS A 671 -16.92 14.10 12.96
C LYS A 671 -16.82 12.65 13.44
N GLU A 672 -17.69 11.76 12.99
CA GLU A 672 -17.66 10.33 13.38
C GLU A 672 -16.34 9.67 12.95
N LYS A 673 -15.89 9.92 11.72
CA LYS A 673 -14.60 9.42 11.22
C LYS A 673 -13.42 9.98 12.01
N PHE A 674 -13.43 11.28 12.30
CA PHE A 674 -12.38 11.93 13.09
C PHE A 674 -12.35 11.43 14.55
N LEU A 675 -13.53 11.19 15.15
CA LEU A 675 -13.65 10.60 16.49
C LEU A 675 -13.04 9.21 16.55
N ALA A 676 -13.37 8.35 15.58
CA ALA A 676 -12.85 6.98 15.54
C ALA A 676 -11.31 6.96 15.51
N ILE A 677 -10.68 7.77 14.65
CA ILE A 677 -9.20 7.81 14.58
C ILE A 677 -8.58 8.43 15.84
N SER A 678 -9.27 9.38 16.49
CA SER A 678 -8.81 10.00 17.73
C SER A 678 -8.89 9.05 18.93
N GLU A 679 -9.92 8.20 18.99
CA GLU A 679 -10.05 7.15 20.01
C GLU A 679 -9.00 6.06 19.83
N THR A 680 -8.75 5.63 18.59
CA THR A 680 -7.68 4.69 18.26
C THR A 680 -6.31 5.24 18.66
N LEU A 681 -5.98 6.49 18.30
CA LEU A 681 -4.74 7.15 18.70
C LEU A 681 -4.56 7.13 20.22
N GLN A 682 -5.60 7.53 20.96
CA GLN A 682 -5.53 7.55 22.42
C GLN A 682 -5.27 6.16 22.98
N GLN A 683 -5.91 5.12 22.43
CA GLN A 683 -5.72 3.75 22.89
C GLN A 683 -4.30 3.24 22.58
N GLU A 684 -3.82 3.45 21.36
CA GLU A 684 -2.46 3.06 20.94
C GLU A 684 -1.38 3.77 21.79
N LEU A 685 -1.55 5.06 22.11
CA LEU A 685 -0.67 5.79 23.02
C LEU A 685 -0.69 5.23 24.46
N LYS A 686 -1.88 4.87 24.97
CA LYS A 686 -1.99 4.23 26.29
C LYS A 686 -1.29 2.89 26.33
N ASP A 687 -1.44 2.10 25.29
CA ASP A 687 -0.84 0.77 25.19
C ASP A 687 0.68 0.90 25.15
N ALA A 688 1.23 1.83 24.35
CA ALA A 688 2.67 2.14 24.31
C ALA A 688 3.23 2.54 25.69
N VAL A 689 2.56 3.49 26.37
CA VAL A 689 2.96 3.97 27.70
C VAL A 689 2.87 2.85 28.74
N THR A 690 1.75 2.12 28.77
CA THR A 690 1.55 1.03 29.73
C THR A 690 2.56 -0.09 29.54
N HIS A 691 2.90 -0.40 28.28
CA HIS A 691 3.91 -1.40 27.95
C HIS A 691 5.27 -1.03 28.53
N GLN A 692 5.78 0.17 28.27
CA GLN A 692 7.09 0.58 28.78
C GLN A 692 7.11 0.77 30.31
N LEU A 693 6.04 1.32 30.88
CA LEU A 693 5.93 1.46 32.34
C LEU A 693 5.89 0.10 33.05
N SER A 694 5.38 -0.95 32.42
CA SER A 694 5.40 -2.30 33.01
C SER A 694 6.83 -2.84 33.17
N PHE A 695 7.72 -2.58 32.21
CA PHE A 695 9.14 -2.94 32.34
C PHE A 695 9.83 -2.11 33.42
N ILE A 696 9.57 -0.81 33.46
CA ILE A 696 10.16 0.07 34.47
C ILE A 696 9.68 -0.33 35.87
N ALA A 697 8.39 -0.67 36.04
CA ALA A 697 7.87 -1.16 37.31
C ALA A 697 8.59 -2.44 37.76
N ALA A 698 8.86 -3.38 36.85
CA ALA A 698 9.64 -4.58 37.15
C ALA A 698 11.09 -4.26 37.57
N ASP A 699 11.74 -3.30 36.91
CA ASP A 699 13.08 -2.81 37.26
C ASP A 699 13.11 -2.17 38.65
N LEU A 700 12.10 -1.35 38.97
CA LEU A 700 11.95 -0.70 40.28
C LEU A 700 11.62 -1.72 41.38
N ASP A 701 10.78 -2.71 41.10
CA ASP A 701 10.43 -3.77 42.06
C ASP A 701 11.61 -4.70 42.35
N THR A 702 12.51 -4.88 41.39
CA THR A 702 13.78 -5.61 41.59
C THR A 702 14.62 -4.96 42.70
N LEU A 703 14.59 -3.62 42.80
CA LEU A 703 15.28 -2.87 43.86
C LEU A 703 14.51 -2.86 45.20
N ARG A 704 13.17 -3.03 45.17
CA ARG A 704 12.32 -3.07 46.38
C ARG A 704 12.30 -4.43 47.06
N SER A 705 12.37 -5.51 46.27
CA SER A 705 12.04 -6.85 46.73
C SER A 705 13.14 -7.47 47.60
N GLU A 706 12.82 -7.71 48.88
CA GLU A 706 13.70 -8.49 49.77
C GLU A 706 13.85 -9.94 49.29
N ASN A 707 12.89 -10.47 48.55
CA ASN A 707 12.97 -11.81 47.98
C ASN A 707 14.04 -11.90 46.89
N VAL A 708 14.22 -10.86 46.07
CA VAL A 708 15.28 -10.81 45.06
C VAL A 708 16.66 -10.82 45.72
N VAL A 709 16.80 -10.09 46.84
CA VAL A 709 18.03 -10.11 47.66
C VAL A 709 18.27 -11.52 48.23
N LEU A 710 17.24 -12.15 48.79
CA LEU A 710 17.36 -13.51 49.34
C LEU A 710 17.66 -14.58 48.26
N GLU A 711 17.05 -14.49 47.09
CA GLU A 711 17.28 -15.44 45.98
C GLU A 711 18.69 -15.32 45.40
N SER A 712 19.16 -14.10 45.22
CA SER A 712 20.51 -13.81 44.72
C SER A 712 21.60 -14.14 45.75
N GLU A 713 21.35 -13.92 47.05
CA GLU A 713 22.23 -14.35 48.15
C GLU A 713 22.28 -15.88 48.29
N ARG A 714 21.17 -16.58 48.02
CA ARG A 714 21.10 -18.06 48.07
C ARG A 714 21.90 -18.74 46.96
N ASN A 715 22.23 -18.05 45.86
CA ASN A 715 22.94 -18.64 44.73
C ASN A 715 24.09 -17.74 44.20
N PRO A 716 25.18 -17.59 44.99
CA PRO A 716 26.29 -16.69 44.65
C PRO A 716 27.07 -17.14 43.40
N GLU A 717 27.12 -18.44 43.11
CA GLU A 717 27.76 -18.96 41.90
C GLU A 717 27.01 -18.53 40.64
N TYR A 718 25.68 -18.63 40.65
CA TYR A 718 24.84 -18.17 39.54
C TYR A 718 25.00 -16.66 39.31
N ARG A 719 25.01 -15.86 40.38
CA ARG A 719 25.24 -14.41 40.29
C ARG A 719 26.61 -14.09 39.68
N ALA A 720 27.67 -14.74 40.12
CA ALA A 720 29.02 -14.52 39.58
C ALA A 720 29.12 -14.91 38.09
N HIS A 721 28.49 -16.02 37.70
CA HIS A 721 28.39 -16.42 36.31
C HIS A 721 27.62 -15.37 35.47
N LEU A 722 26.47 -14.90 35.97
CA LEU A 722 25.66 -13.89 35.30
C LEU A 722 26.40 -12.55 35.14
N THR A 723 27.18 -12.11 36.15
CA THR A 723 28.07 -10.94 36.04
C THR A 723 29.12 -11.10 34.94
N THR A 724 29.68 -12.31 34.81
CA THR A 724 30.68 -12.62 33.78
C THR A 724 30.05 -12.57 32.38
N GLU A 725 28.89 -13.18 32.20
CA GLU A 725 28.18 -13.16 30.91
C GLU A 725 27.62 -11.77 30.56
N LEU A 726 27.16 -10.99 31.54
CA LEU A 726 26.74 -9.59 31.34
C LEU A 726 27.90 -8.74 30.81
N THR A 727 29.07 -8.85 31.42
CA THR A 727 30.28 -8.14 30.99
C THR A 727 30.64 -8.52 29.55
N ARG A 728 30.66 -9.83 29.26
CA ARG A 728 30.91 -10.34 27.90
C ARG A 728 29.87 -9.81 26.89
N ALA A 729 28.59 -9.79 27.25
CA ALA A 729 27.52 -9.30 26.38
C ALA A 729 27.72 -7.82 26.03
N ARG A 730 28.09 -6.98 27.01
CA ARG A 730 28.42 -5.56 26.80
C ARG A 730 29.64 -5.38 25.88
N GLU A 731 30.72 -6.10 26.15
CA GLU A 731 31.93 -6.06 25.32
C GLU A 731 31.65 -6.48 23.87
N ASN A 732 30.78 -7.48 23.66
CA ASN A 732 30.37 -7.91 22.33
C ASN A 732 29.45 -6.90 21.62
N MET A 733 28.69 -6.08 22.37
CA MET A 733 27.78 -5.09 21.81
C MET A 733 28.48 -3.79 21.37
N GLU A 734 29.58 -3.40 22.01
CA GLU A 734 30.36 -2.21 21.63
C GLU A 734 30.75 -2.17 20.14
N PRO A 735 31.37 -3.21 19.54
CA PRO A 735 31.69 -3.19 18.11
C PRO A 735 30.45 -3.14 17.22
N VAL A 736 29.33 -3.75 17.64
CA VAL A 736 28.06 -3.72 16.89
C VAL A 736 27.47 -2.31 16.88
N ARG A 737 27.46 -1.64 18.04
CA ARG A 737 26.99 -0.25 18.16
C ARG A 737 27.85 0.70 17.34
N SER A 738 29.18 0.56 17.41
CA SER A 738 30.11 1.37 16.61
C SER A 738 29.91 1.16 15.10
N ALA A 739 29.69 -0.08 14.67
CA ALA A 739 29.38 -0.36 13.27
C ALA A 739 28.07 0.30 12.81
N MET A 740 27.03 0.27 13.67
CA MET A 740 25.76 0.93 13.38
C MET A 740 25.92 2.46 13.30
N ASP A 741 26.66 3.08 14.23
CA ASP A 741 26.93 4.52 14.19
C ASP A 741 27.66 4.95 12.92
N ASN A 742 28.64 4.16 12.48
CA ASN A 742 29.33 4.40 11.21
C ASN A 742 28.38 4.31 10.02
N LEU A 743 27.49 3.32 9.98
CA LEU A 743 26.48 3.17 8.93
C LEU A 743 25.49 4.35 8.91
N LEU A 744 25.04 4.81 10.07
CA LEU A 744 24.13 5.96 10.19
C LEU A 744 24.81 7.26 9.75
N ASN A 745 26.10 7.44 10.06
CA ASN A 745 26.86 8.60 9.63
C ASN A 745 27.07 8.62 8.11
N LEU A 746 27.40 7.46 7.51
CA LEU A 746 27.51 7.32 6.06
C LEU A 746 26.18 7.64 5.35
N ALA A 747 25.06 7.14 5.88
CA ALA A 747 23.74 7.43 5.33
C ALA A 747 23.38 8.92 5.40
N ARG A 748 23.76 9.62 6.49
CA ARG A 748 23.55 11.07 6.63
C ARG A 748 24.41 11.88 5.65
N GLU A 749 25.63 11.44 5.35
CA GLU A 749 26.51 12.10 4.39
C GLU A 749 26.01 11.96 2.94
N GLU A 750 25.44 10.82 2.55
CA GLU A 750 24.84 10.63 1.22
C GLU A 750 23.59 11.50 1.00
N VAL A 751 22.73 11.67 2.02
CA VAL A 751 21.53 12.53 1.95
C VAL A 751 21.87 14.02 1.79
N VAL A 752 22.99 14.48 2.37
CA VAL A 752 23.45 15.88 2.23
C VAL A 752 24.09 16.14 0.86
N MET A 753 24.53 15.11 0.15
CA MET A 753 25.16 15.22 -1.17
C MET A 753 24.16 15.18 -2.34
N GLU A 754 22.92 14.73 -2.12
CA GLU A 754 21.84 14.70 -3.12
C GLU A 754 20.79 15.83 -2.96
N GLY A 755 20.96 16.71 -1.95
CA GLY A 755 20.07 17.85 -1.66
C GLY A 755 20.34 19.13 -2.46
#